data_AF-A0A239NNU0-F1
#
_entry.id   AF-A0A239NNU0-F1
#
_cell.length_a   1.000
_cell.length_b   1.000
_cell.length_c   1.000
_cell.angle_alpha   90.00
_cell.angle_beta   90.00
_cell.angle_gamma   90.00
#
_symmetry.space_group_name_H-M   'P 1'
#
loop_
_entity.id
_entity.type
_entity.pdbx_description
1 polymer ?
#
loop_
_entity_poly.entity_id
_entity_poly.type
_entity_poly.pdbx_seq_one_letter_code
_entity_poly.pdbx_strand_id
1 'polypeptide(L)'
;MKRRPPLPRRLTLLALSLGLTLAAATPQAFADHAPAPRNHAPDAPTGLTVGDRTDPLALDDAPRFGWLPRDADPDEVQTGYQVVVRAPGGRTLWDSGKVRGSEQSWVPYGGPALAPGTVYQWKVRTWDRAGAVSPYSAGASFGTGLTDQDWSGAQWIRRPATGNDASNEWTAARKVVPVSAGSPVVGARVYVAASGDWQVDVNGETVQRSSSYEYAGEGFYDVAAVKGVKAGRDLAVGVLTHYWSCKCQGRANGPNAPEGPSGTLVKVVVDHADGTRDVAVSDGTWKVHRYEPQRVDTLTYRNGDAGDRVEYYDATVEPTGWNTPGYDDSGWAAATVVGAHPRPNPDNCAPYEGGSSPCAFTHLSALQAHLTQRTVHPVSLLHLPDGTVLADFGKVYAAVPSVRLRSGTAGRQLTFTTSYRRSNSTLTAAVRAGDASVTLANAANVHAGDEIVVDAPAAGYGAGHPETRTVSAVDGTAVTLDRPLGKDHAAASWVENSRAGTSGLDTQGSNMRFFYTEKDGPQTARAFTYWGWRYLQISDPGEKLTARDVTAVVQNTDAAHPATFRSSDGTLDEVFSLMQRSALQSAQNVFLDTPTREKGQFLGDTVDESFATMAASGERSLTRQAIVSFMNSQARYWPNGALNSVYPNGDAKRDIPDYTEMFPEWVMRYYRTTGDRELLARALPVMRNVADYVSSAVDDRGLVADLPGGSGAYLHGIIDWPSPMRYGYVTDGNVNRTVVNALGVGAMRSVAEAADALGDHATRDAYADRAQKLTAAMRERLRDGDSGLWSDGLSSDGALIAHRSEHAQSFPLAYGVAEPSEYAALGAELSRQGMRQGPMTLRTLLEALRVADRPDTLVRILTDPAADGPAQVLAEGGTFLWEQWTPGCASSDCAPGQVSQSSSESMSHGWGGAGVVGVLEGVLGLTVTSPGGASVRIAPAESGVSHASGSQWTERGTVGVDWRRNRHGVDTTVEVPVNVTATVALPVVEGGRYTAAGSHAAYLGVQDGRAVYRVGSGRTVFTAVRRG
;
A
#
# COMPACT_ATOMS: atom_id res chain seq x y z
N MET A 1 -33.00 67.56 24.92
CA MET A 1 -33.39 68.99 24.80
C MET A 1 -33.69 69.32 23.32
N LYS A 2 -33.92 70.59 22.92
CA LYS A 2 -34.56 70.97 21.65
C LYS A 2 -33.64 70.97 20.39
N ARG A 3 -34.16 70.40 19.29
CA ARG A 3 -34.18 70.83 17.85
C ARG A 3 -32.92 71.35 17.06
N ARG A 4 -32.66 70.68 15.90
CA ARG A 4 -32.31 71.09 14.49
C ARG A 4 -32.31 72.61 14.09
N PRO A 5 -31.81 73.06 12.88
CA PRO A 5 -30.73 72.66 11.91
C PRO A 5 -29.90 73.95 11.44
N PRO A 6 -29.45 74.27 10.17
CA PRO A 6 -29.16 73.57 8.88
C PRO A 6 -27.86 73.99 8.07
N LEU A 7 -27.75 73.46 6.84
CA LEU A 7 -26.96 73.70 5.57
C LEU A 7 -26.97 75.16 4.97
N PRO A 8 -26.45 75.47 3.72
CA PRO A 8 -25.18 75.17 2.97
C PRO A 8 -24.62 76.34 2.06
N ARG A 9 -23.51 76.15 1.27
CA ARG A 9 -23.23 76.64 -0.15
C ARG A 9 -21.75 76.39 -0.61
N ARG A 10 -21.45 75.80 -1.80
CA ARG A 10 -21.15 76.35 -3.19
C ARG A 10 -19.75 77.03 -3.39
N LEU A 11 -19.06 77.03 -4.56
CA LEU A 11 -18.90 76.14 -5.76
C LEU A 11 -17.88 76.75 -6.79
N THR A 12 -17.01 75.96 -7.46
CA THR A 12 -16.25 76.26 -8.75
C THR A 12 -15.18 77.40 -8.79
N LEU A 13 -14.28 77.61 -9.79
CA LEU A 13 -14.06 77.08 -11.18
C LEU A 13 -12.56 77.22 -11.68
N LEU A 14 -12.10 76.30 -12.56
CA LEU A 14 -10.98 76.28 -13.57
C LEU A 14 -9.72 77.20 -13.56
N ALA A 15 -8.54 76.61 -13.92
CA ALA A 15 -7.73 76.85 -15.16
C ALA A 15 -6.31 76.21 -15.09
N LEU A 16 -5.49 75.98 -16.14
CA LEU A 16 -5.69 75.49 -17.55
C LEU A 16 -4.28 75.26 -18.20
N SER A 17 -4.02 74.13 -18.88
CA SER A 17 -2.78 73.96 -19.71
C SER A 17 -2.81 72.82 -20.74
N LEU A 18 -2.47 73.13 -22.00
CA LEU A 18 -1.84 72.23 -23.00
C LEU A 18 -0.31 72.45 -22.95
N GLY A 19 0.59 71.61 -23.49
CA GLY A 19 0.43 70.38 -24.25
C GLY A 19 1.33 70.38 -25.51
N LEU A 20 2.19 69.37 -25.69
CA LEU A 20 2.94 69.14 -26.93
C LEU A 20 3.28 67.65 -27.08
N THR A 21 3.33 67.15 -28.32
CA THR A 21 3.59 65.74 -28.66
C THR A 21 4.83 65.57 -29.52
N LEU A 22 5.53 64.45 -29.35
CA LEU A 22 6.50 63.94 -30.33
C LEU A 22 6.08 62.51 -30.70
N ALA A 23 6.09 62.20 -32.00
CA ALA A 23 5.63 60.90 -32.49
C ALA A 23 6.79 59.91 -32.61
N ALA A 24 6.59 58.70 -32.08
CA ALA A 24 7.34 57.51 -32.46
C ALA A 24 6.36 56.56 -33.15
N ALA A 25 6.66 56.16 -34.39
CA ALA A 25 5.78 55.28 -35.16
C ALA A 25 5.86 53.85 -34.61
N THR A 26 4.78 53.38 -33.99
CA THR A 26 4.60 51.94 -33.78
C THR A 26 4.38 51.28 -35.13
N PRO A 27 5.11 50.21 -35.48
CA PRO A 27 4.72 49.40 -36.62
C PRO A 27 3.35 48.77 -36.30
N GLN A 28 2.42 48.84 -37.25
CA GLN A 28 1.24 47.98 -37.23
C GLN A 28 1.71 46.54 -37.48
N ALA A 29 2.12 45.86 -36.41
CA ALA A 29 2.16 44.40 -36.43
C ALA A 29 0.76 43.91 -36.80
N PHE A 30 0.69 43.00 -37.76
CA PHE A 30 -0.55 42.32 -38.09
C PHE A 30 -0.98 41.54 -36.85
N ALA A 31 -1.99 42.05 -36.14
CA ALA A 31 -2.70 41.29 -35.13
C ALA A 31 -3.51 40.24 -35.87
N ASP A 32 -2.87 39.11 -36.21
CA ASP A 32 -3.53 37.94 -36.77
C ASP A 32 -4.73 37.60 -35.90
N HIS A 33 -5.92 37.94 -36.40
CA HIS A 33 -7.18 37.44 -35.87
C HIS A 33 -7.31 35.99 -36.33
N ALA A 34 -6.40 35.15 -35.84
CA ALA A 34 -6.67 33.73 -35.69
C ALA A 34 -8.03 33.64 -35.01
N PRO A 35 -9.04 33.01 -35.64
CA PRO A 35 -10.37 32.95 -35.06
C PRO A 35 -10.26 32.28 -33.70
N ALA A 36 -10.87 32.90 -32.68
CA ALA A 36 -10.87 32.34 -31.33
C ALA A 36 -11.26 30.85 -31.41
N PRO A 37 -10.53 29.93 -30.74
CA PRO A 37 -10.80 28.52 -30.83
C PRO A 37 -12.27 28.26 -30.50
N ARG A 38 -12.91 27.38 -31.27
CA ARG A 38 -14.33 27.09 -31.13
C ARG A 38 -14.56 26.36 -29.82
N ASN A 39 -14.89 27.11 -28.77
CA ASN A 39 -15.25 26.57 -27.48
C ASN A 39 -16.45 25.61 -27.63
N HIS A 40 -16.22 24.33 -27.40
CA HIS A 40 -17.25 23.33 -27.23
C HIS A 40 -17.87 23.49 -25.83
N ALA A 41 -19.03 22.90 -25.55
CA ALA A 41 -19.53 22.87 -24.18
C ALA A 41 -18.89 21.68 -23.46
N PRO A 42 -18.46 21.82 -22.19
CA PRO A 42 -17.86 20.74 -21.44
C PRO A 42 -18.80 19.54 -21.34
N ASP A 43 -18.22 18.36 -21.39
CA ASP A 43 -18.92 17.09 -21.35
C ASP A 43 -19.35 16.75 -19.91
N ALA A 44 -20.31 15.84 -19.74
CA ALA A 44 -20.81 15.48 -18.41
C ALA A 44 -19.67 14.93 -17.51
N PRO A 45 -19.47 15.41 -16.27
CA PRO A 45 -18.40 14.92 -15.39
C PRO A 45 -18.48 13.41 -15.10
N THR A 46 -17.33 12.80 -14.86
CA THR A 46 -17.14 11.35 -14.64
C THR A 46 -16.24 11.08 -13.45
N GLY A 47 -16.05 9.80 -13.05
CA GLY A 47 -15.15 9.46 -11.94
C GLY A 47 -15.58 10.10 -10.62
N LEU A 48 -16.87 9.96 -10.28
CA LEU A 48 -17.46 10.56 -9.10
C LEU A 48 -17.06 9.77 -7.84
N THR A 49 -16.31 10.39 -6.94
CA THR A 49 -15.87 9.81 -5.67
C THR A 49 -16.42 10.57 -4.47
N VAL A 50 -16.47 9.91 -3.31
CA VAL A 50 -16.74 10.53 -2.01
C VAL A 50 -15.74 9.98 -1.00
N GLY A 51 -14.93 10.85 -0.38
CA GLY A 51 -13.78 10.41 0.44
C GLY A 51 -12.78 9.58 -0.36
N ASP A 52 -12.55 9.97 -1.62
CA ASP A 52 -11.78 9.26 -2.67
C ASP A 52 -12.16 7.78 -2.92
N ARG A 53 -13.40 7.39 -2.61
CA ARG A 53 -13.97 6.08 -2.94
C ARG A 53 -15.17 6.22 -3.90
N THR A 54 -15.35 5.24 -4.80
CA THR A 54 -16.53 5.19 -5.70
C THR A 54 -17.71 4.53 -4.98
N ASP A 55 -18.89 5.15 -5.03
CA ASP A 55 -20.13 4.66 -4.41
C ASP A 55 -19.98 4.05 -2.98
N PRO A 56 -19.24 4.71 -2.05
CA PRO A 56 -18.87 4.09 -0.77
C PRO A 56 -20.09 3.81 0.10
N LEU A 57 -20.17 2.62 0.68
CA LEU A 57 -21.34 2.16 1.44
C LEU A 57 -21.40 2.68 2.89
N ALA A 58 -20.26 3.08 3.45
CA ALA A 58 -20.14 3.77 4.74
C ALA A 58 -19.01 4.81 4.72
N LEU A 59 -19.33 6.00 5.21
CA LEU A 59 -18.42 7.12 5.49
C LEU A 59 -18.56 7.50 6.96
N ASP A 60 -17.44 7.52 7.71
CA ASP A 60 -17.44 8.03 9.10
C ASP A 60 -17.39 9.56 9.13
N ASP A 61 -16.49 10.14 8.33
CA ASP A 61 -16.34 11.58 8.20
C ASP A 61 -17.44 12.18 7.30
N ALA A 62 -17.70 13.49 7.44
CA ALA A 62 -18.68 14.18 6.62
C ALA A 62 -18.29 14.16 5.12
N PRO A 63 -19.23 13.95 4.17
CA PRO A 63 -18.88 13.72 2.76
C PRO A 63 -17.96 14.78 2.11
N ARG A 64 -17.03 14.30 1.29
CA ARG A 64 -15.99 15.04 0.57
C ARG A 64 -16.01 14.59 -0.89
N PHE A 65 -16.62 15.39 -1.77
CA PHE A 65 -16.89 14.99 -3.16
C PHE A 65 -15.66 15.18 -4.07
N GLY A 66 -15.46 14.23 -4.99
CA GLY A 66 -14.49 14.30 -6.07
C GLY A 66 -15.11 13.98 -7.43
N TRP A 67 -14.58 14.56 -8.50
CA TRP A 67 -14.99 14.30 -9.88
C TRP A 67 -13.90 14.68 -10.90
N LEU A 68 -13.98 14.07 -12.08
CA LEU A 68 -13.23 14.45 -13.26
C LEU A 68 -14.10 15.34 -14.16
N PRO A 69 -13.76 16.64 -14.35
CA PRO A 69 -14.33 17.43 -15.43
C PRO A 69 -13.87 16.85 -16.77
N ARG A 70 -14.72 16.95 -17.80
CA ARG A 70 -14.39 16.52 -19.15
C ARG A 70 -14.65 17.65 -20.13
N ASP A 71 -13.69 17.86 -21.01
CA ASP A 71 -13.76 18.80 -22.13
C ASP A 71 -12.91 18.23 -23.28
N ALA A 72 -13.24 18.63 -24.50
CA ALA A 72 -12.49 18.26 -25.71
C ALA A 72 -11.47 19.35 -26.11
N ASP A 73 -11.63 20.57 -25.61
CA ASP A 73 -10.75 21.68 -25.97
C ASP A 73 -9.44 21.69 -25.15
N PRO A 74 -8.32 22.16 -25.76
CA PRO A 74 -7.03 22.25 -25.09
C PRO A 74 -6.96 23.44 -24.13
N ASP A 75 -6.15 23.31 -23.07
CA ASP A 75 -5.92 24.32 -22.03
C ASP A 75 -7.19 24.74 -21.26
N GLU A 76 -8.06 23.77 -20.99
CA GLU A 76 -9.33 23.96 -20.26
C GLU A 76 -9.20 23.81 -18.75
N VAL A 77 -10.01 24.61 -18.05
CA VAL A 77 -10.03 24.73 -16.60
C VAL A 77 -11.46 24.85 -16.09
N GLN A 78 -11.71 24.34 -14.88
CA GLN A 78 -13.02 24.46 -14.25
C GLN A 78 -13.14 25.84 -13.58
N THR A 79 -14.09 26.68 -14.02
CA THR A 79 -14.38 27.98 -13.37
C THR A 79 -15.47 27.92 -12.32
N GLY A 80 -16.17 26.79 -12.22
CA GLY A 80 -17.15 26.53 -11.17
C GLY A 80 -17.83 25.18 -11.30
N TYR A 81 -18.61 24.84 -10.27
CA TYR A 81 -19.33 23.57 -10.16
C TYR A 81 -20.68 23.75 -9.46
N GLN A 82 -21.54 22.73 -9.58
CA GLN A 82 -22.79 22.63 -8.84
C GLN A 82 -23.05 21.17 -8.46
N VAL A 83 -23.01 20.88 -7.16
CA VAL A 83 -23.34 19.58 -6.58
C VAL A 83 -24.80 19.58 -6.15
N VAL A 84 -25.52 18.48 -6.43
CA VAL A 84 -26.91 18.27 -6.00
C VAL A 84 -27.01 16.92 -5.31
N VAL A 85 -27.41 16.91 -4.04
CA VAL A 85 -27.61 15.70 -3.22
C VAL A 85 -29.09 15.49 -2.93
N ARG A 86 -29.55 14.25 -3.04
CA ARG A 86 -30.92 13.80 -2.81
C ARG A 86 -30.96 12.75 -1.70
N ALA A 87 -31.95 12.89 -0.84
CA ALA A 87 -32.31 11.90 0.17
C ALA A 87 -33.00 10.67 -0.48
N PRO A 88 -33.16 9.56 0.27
CA PRO A 88 -34.12 8.51 -0.06
C PRO A 88 -35.50 9.09 -0.44
N GLY A 89 -36.20 8.43 -1.38
CA GLY A 89 -37.40 8.98 -2.02
C GLY A 89 -37.11 10.11 -3.04
N GLY A 90 -35.85 10.42 -3.32
CA GLY A 90 -35.44 11.30 -4.42
C GLY A 90 -35.60 12.81 -4.19
N ARG A 91 -36.07 13.24 -3.02
CA ARG A 91 -36.16 14.67 -2.64
C ARG A 91 -34.76 15.29 -2.57
N THR A 92 -34.56 16.44 -3.22
CA THR A 92 -33.33 17.23 -3.05
C THR A 92 -33.16 17.64 -1.59
N LEU A 93 -32.00 17.31 -1.02
CA LEU A 93 -31.59 17.64 0.34
C LEU A 93 -30.63 18.83 0.36
N TRP A 94 -29.74 18.91 -0.64
CA TRP A 94 -28.81 20.00 -0.85
C TRP A 94 -28.61 20.27 -2.34
N ASP A 95 -28.46 21.55 -2.67
CA ASP A 95 -28.00 22.05 -3.97
C ASP A 95 -27.06 23.20 -3.66
N SER A 96 -25.81 23.14 -4.13
CA SER A 96 -24.80 24.18 -3.86
C SER A 96 -25.05 25.48 -4.64
N GLY A 97 -25.93 25.47 -5.64
CA GLY A 97 -25.92 26.46 -6.72
C GLY A 97 -24.60 26.41 -7.51
N LYS A 98 -24.37 27.38 -8.41
CA LYS A 98 -23.04 27.55 -9.03
C LYS A 98 -22.07 28.12 -8.00
N VAL A 99 -21.20 27.27 -7.46
CA VAL A 99 -19.97 27.70 -6.79
C VAL A 99 -18.97 28.14 -7.87
N ARG A 100 -18.21 29.21 -7.60
CA ARG A 100 -17.08 29.63 -8.45
C ARG A 100 -15.79 29.06 -7.85
N GLY A 101 -15.00 28.37 -8.66
CA GLY A 101 -13.77 27.72 -8.20
C GLY A 101 -13.36 26.50 -9.04
N SER A 102 -12.09 26.13 -8.91
CA SER A 102 -11.41 25.05 -9.64
C SER A 102 -11.17 23.81 -8.76
N GLU A 103 -11.85 23.73 -7.62
CA GLU A 103 -11.89 22.56 -6.75
C GLU A 103 -12.73 21.45 -7.40
N GLN A 104 -12.19 20.24 -7.45
CA GLN A 104 -12.85 19.07 -8.02
C GLN A 104 -12.63 17.79 -7.19
N SER A 105 -11.98 17.93 -6.03
CA SER A 105 -11.65 16.86 -5.11
C SER A 105 -11.76 17.36 -3.68
N TRP A 106 -12.05 16.45 -2.75
CA TRP A 106 -12.30 16.73 -1.33
C TRP A 106 -13.32 17.85 -1.02
N VAL A 107 -14.22 18.16 -1.97
CA VAL A 107 -15.17 19.28 -1.88
C VAL A 107 -16.20 19.00 -0.79
N PRO A 108 -16.30 19.82 0.28
CA PRO A 108 -17.12 19.49 1.43
C PRO A 108 -18.62 19.58 1.14
N TYR A 109 -19.38 18.63 1.68
CA TYR A 109 -20.84 18.73 1.76
C TYR A 109 -21.27 19.91 2.65
N GLY A 110 -21.98 20.88 2.05
CA GLY A 110 -22.48 22.09 2.72
C GLY A 110 -23.98 22.09 2.99
N GLY A 111 -24.62 20.91 3.08
CA GLY A 111 -26.05 20.76 3.26
C GLY A 111 -26.49 20.47 4.71
N PRO A 112 -27.80 20.23 4.94
CA PRO A 112 -28.33 19.83 6.25
C PRO A 112 -27.72 18.51 6.74
N ALA A 113 -27.63 18.33 8.06
CA ALA A 113 -27.10 17.11 8.68
C ALA A 113 -27.72 15.83 8.08
N LEU A 114 -26.86 14.86 7.79
CA LEU A 114 -27.24 13.61 7.15
C LEU A 114 -27.68 12.61 8.23
N ALA A 115 -28.77 11.89 7.97
CA ALA A 115 -29.10 10.72 8.77
C ALA A 115 -28.04 9.62 8.55
N PRO A 116 -27.59 8.93 9.61
CA PRO A 116 -26.62 7.83 9.55
C PRO A 116 -27.21 6.57 8.91
N GLY A 117 -26.35 5.60 8.56
CA GLY A 117 -26.72 4.33 7.95
C GLY A 117 -27.56 4.45 6.69
N THR A 118 -27.44 5.54 5.92
CA THR A 118 -28.40 5.93 4.89
C THR A 118 -27.71 6.26 3.57
N VAL A 119 -28.22 5.71 2.47
CA VAL A 119 -27.73 5.99 1.12
C VAL A 119 -28.35 7.26 0.57
N TYR A 120 -27.51 8.14 0.05
CA TYR A 120 -27.86 9.36 -0.67
C TYR A 120 -27.50 9.21 -2.14
N GLN A 121 -28.19 9.95 -2.99
CA GLN A 121 -27.94 10.00 -4.44
C GLN A 121 -27.43 11.40 -4.78
N TRP A 122 -26.36 11.51 -5.55
CA TRP A 122 -25.76 12.79 -5.90
C TRP A 122 -25.32 12.86 -7.36
N LYS A 123 -25.08 14.09 -7.82
CA LYS A 123 -24.54 14.38 -9.14
C LYS A 123 -23.92 15.77 -9.16
N VAL A 124 -23.02 16.00 -10.12
CA VAL A 124 -22.32 17.27 -10.30
C VAL A 124 -22.40 17.75 -11.75
N ARG A 125 -22.30 19.07 -11.96
CA ARG A 125 -21.96 19.68 -13.24
C ARG A 125 -20.96 20.80 -13.05
N THR A 126 -20.31 21.17 -14.15
CA THR A 126 -19.14 22.04 -14.20
C THR A 126 -19.32 23.18 -15.21
N TRP A 127 -18.43 24.16 -15.14
CA TRP A 127 -18.30 25.23 -16.11
C TRP A 127 -16.84 25.35 -16.57
N ASP A 128 -16.64 25.56 -17.87
CA ASP A 128 -15.34 25.72 -18.55
C ASP A 128 -14.75 27.13 -18.36
N ARG A 129 -13.68 27.48 -19.11
CA ARG A 129 -13.07 28.82 -19.08
C ARG A 129 -13.92 29.93 -19.73
N ALA A 130 -14.79 29.61 -20.69
CA ALA A 130 -15.69 30.59 -21.33
C ALA A 130 -16.99 30.84 -20.56
N GLY A 131 -17.31 30.00 -19.57
CA GLY A 131 -18.54 30.02 -18.82
C GLY A 131 -19.70 29.23 -19.44
N ALA A 132 -19.46 28.35 -20.43
CA ALA A 132 -20.45 27.35 -20.82
C ALA A 132 -20.61 26.30 -19.70
N VAL A 133 -21.69 25.50 -19.76
CA VAL A 133 -22.11 24.60 -18.68
C VAL A 133 -22.25 23.18 -19.20
N SER A 134 -21.71 22.21 -18.46
CA SER A 134 -21.87 20.80 -18.80
C SER A 134 -23.26 20.28 -18.44
N PRO A 135 -23.70 19.20 -19.10
CA PRO A 135 -24.77 18.35 -18.55
C PRO A 135 -24.36 17.87 -17.15
N TYR A 136 -25.35 17.52 -16.32
CA TYR A 136 -25.03 16.80 -15.10
C TYR A 136 -24.41 15.45 -15.43
N SER A 137 -23.47 15.02 -14.58
CA SER A 137 -22.97 13.65 -14.51
C SER A 137 -24.10 12.62 -14.46
N ALA A 138 -23.74 11.35 -14.69
CA ALA A 138 -24.54 10.25 -14.19
C ALA A 138 -24.78 10.41 -12.67
N GLY A 139 -25.89 9.84 -12.18
CA GLY A 139 -26.13 9.77 -10.74
C GLY A 139 -25.17 8.78 -10.10
N ALA A 140 -24.48 9.22 -9.05
CA ALA A 140 -23.67 8.40 -8.17
C ALA A 140 -24.28 8.42 -6.77
N SER A 141 -23.72 7.66 -5.84
CA SER A 141 -24.24 7.48 -4.49
C SER A 141 -23.16 7.60 -3.42
N PHE A 142 -23.59 7.63 -2.16
CA PHE A 142 -22.77 7.33 -0.99
C PHE A 142 -23.67 6.94 0.18
N GLY A 143 -23.19 6.05 1.05
CA GLY A 143 -23.79 5.73 2.33
C GLY A 143 -23.08 6.45 3.48
N THR A 144 -23.85 7.04 4.38
CA THR A 144 -23.33 7.42 5.70
C THR A 144 -23.09 6.16 6.54
N GLY A 145 -22.01 6.17 7.32
CA GLY A 145 -21.71 5.16 8.31
C GLY A 145 -22.72 5.13 9.47
N LEU A 146 -22.49 4.22 10.40
CA LEU A 146 -23.14 4.15 11.71
C LEU A 146 -22.20 4.79 12.72
N THR A 147 -22.67 5.77 13.50
CA THR A 147 -22.00 6.11 14.76
C THR A 147 -22.25 5.00 15.77
N ASP A 148 -21.52 4.99 16.89
CA ASP A 148 -21.72 4.03 17.97
C ASP A 148 -23.19 3.94 18.43
N GLN A 149 -23.89 5.07 18.48
CA GLN A 149 -25.29 5.13 18.88
C GLN A 149 -26.24 4.53 17.83
N ASP A 150 -25.86 4.51 16.55
CA ASP A 150 -26.72 4.04 15.46
C ASP A 150 -26.79 2.52 15.37
N TRP A 151 -25.93 1.81 16.10
CA TRP A 151 -26.10 0.37 16.35
C TRP A 151 -27.31 0.05 17.23
N SER A 152 -27.86 1.03 17.95
CA SER A 152 -29.16 1.05 18.68
C SER A 152 -29.95 -0.26 18.64
N GLY A 153 -29.83 -1.04 19.71
CA GLY A 153 -30.47 -2.34 19.89
C GLY A 153 -29.55 -3.53 19.58
N ALA A 154 -28.57 -3.38 18.69
CA ALA A 154 -27.59 -4.42 18.42
C ALA A 154 -26.74 -4.75 19.66
N GLN A 155 -26.67 -6.04 19.94
CA GLN A 155 -25.85 -6.63 20.98
C GLN A 155 -24.62 -7.26 20.34
N TRP A 156 -23.45 -7.07 20.94
CA TRP A 156 -22.33 -7.97 20.73
C TRP A 156 -22.74 -9.38 21.17
N ILE A 157 -22.64 -10.34 20.27
CA ILE A 157 -22.95 -11.76 20.51
C ILE A 157 -21.70 -12.61 20.37
N ARG A 158 -21.64 -13.73 21.09
CA ARG A 158 -20.60 -14.75 20.92
C ARG A 158 -21.15 -16.17 21.12
N ARG A 159 -20.33 -17.14 20.77
CA ARG A 159 -20.46 -18.53 21.24
C ARG A 159 -19.63 -18.70 22.52
N PRO A 160 -20.09 -19.46 23.54
CA PRO A 160 -19.21 -19.92 24.60
C PRO A 160 -18.18 -20.92 24.05
N ALA A 161 -16.91 -20.70 24.35
CA ALA A 161 -15.78 -21.54 23.94
C ALA A 161 -14.88 -21.84 25.14
N THR A 162 -14.18 -22.99 25.13
CA THR A 162 -13.31 -23.44 26.24
C THR A 162 -12.13 -24.28 25.75
N GLY A 163 -10.98 -24.22 26.43
CA GLY A 163 -9.78 -24.95 26.02
C GLY A 163 -9.25 -24.41 24.69
N ASN A 164 -8.76 -25.30 23.81
CA ASN A 164 -8.21 -24.90 22.51
C ASN A 164 -9.18 -24.06 21.67
N ASP A 165 -10.48 -24.36 21.76
CA ASP A 165 -11.56 -23.69 21.04
C ASP A 165 -11.76 -22.23 21.47
N ALA A 166 -11.26 -21.81 22.64
CA ALA A 166 -11.21 -20.41 23.05
C ALA A 166 -9.94 -19.67 22.58
N SER A 167 -8.87 -20.41 22.26
CA SER A 167 -7.60 -19.87 21.73
C SER A 167 -7.57 -19.79 20.20
N ASN A 168 -8.51 -20.47 19.54
CA ASN A 168 -8.67 -20.58 18.10
C ASN A 168 -10.17 -20.86 17.83
N GLU A 169 -11.02 -19.85 18.03
CA GLU A 169 -12.47 -19.97 17.94
C GLU A 169 -12.93 -19.85 16.48
N TRP A 170 -13.61 -20.90 16.00
CA TRP A 170 -14.42 -20.83 14.79
C TRP A 170 -15.90 -20.90 15.15
N THR A 171 -16.66 -19.89 14.72
CA THR A 171 -18.07 -19.73 15.06
C THR A 171 -18.88 -19.36 13.82
N ALA A 172 -19.93 -20.15 13.57
CA ALA A 172 -20.98 -19.81 12.63
C ALA A 172 -22.17 -19.23 13.41
N ALA A 173 -22.58 -18.01 13.08
CA ALA A 173 -23.73 -17.31 13.65
C ALA A 173 -24.78 -17.07 12.55
N ARG A 174 -26.03 -17.46 12.76
CA ARG A 174 -27.12 -17.28 11.77
C ARG A 174 -28.38 -16.65 12.36
N LYS A 175 -29.14 -16.00 11.48
CA LYS A 175 -30.54 -15.61 11.71
C LYS A 175 -31.30 -15.59 10.39
N VAL A 176 -32.57 -16.00 10.43
CA VAL A 176 -33.51 -15.74 9.34
C VAL A 176 -34.24 -14.44 9.66
N VAL A 177 -34.13 -13.47 8.76
CA VAL A 177 -34.71 -12.13 8.85
C VAL A 177 -35.93 -12.07 7.93
N PRO A 178 -37.16 -11.91 8.46
CA PRO A 178 -38.34 -11.75 7.62
C PRO A 178 -38.29 -10.40 6.91
N VAL A 179 -38.74 -10.36 5.65
CA VAL A 179 -38.82 -9.12 4.85
C VAL A 179 -40.27 -8.76 4.57
N SER A 180 -40.67 -7.55 4.93
CA SER A 180 -42.00 -6.99 4.78
C SER A 180 -42.51 -7.08 3.34
N ALA A 181 -43.76 -7.54 3.19
CA ALA A 181 -44.40 -7.74 1.89
C ALA A 181 -45.12 -6.47 1.34
N GLY A 182 -45.27 -5.42 2.16
CA GLY A 182 -46.14 -4.28 1.85
C GLY A 182 -45.62 -3.33 0.76
N SER A 183 -44.32 -3.33 0.48
CA SER A 183 -43.67 -2.36 -0.40
C SER A 183 -42.42 -2.97 -1.05
N PRO A 184 -42.12 -2.73 -2.36
CA PRO A 184 -40.93 -3.24 -3.01
C PRO A 184 -39.63 -2.80 -2.32
N VAL A 185 -38.66 -3.71 -2.23
CA VAL A 185 -37.31 -3.42 -1.72
C VAL A 185 -36.53 -2.61 -2.76
N VAL A 186 -35.86 -1.55 -2.31
CA VAL A 186 -35.01 -0.67 -3.15
C VAL A 186 -33.53 -0.69 -2.74
N GLY A 187 -33.20 -1.26 -1.58
CA GLY A 187 -31.83 -1.50 -1.15
C GLY A 187 -31.78 -2.45 0.03
N ALA A 188 -30.68 -3.20 0.18
CA ALA A 188 -30.45 -4.05 1.34
C ALA A 188 -28.94 -4.06 1.66
N ARG A 189 -28.60 -3.99 2.95
CA ARG A 189 -27.23 -3.87 3.45
C ARG A 189 -27.04 -4.69 4.72
N VAL A 190 -25.86 -5.28 4.90
CA VAL A 190 -25.43 -5.92 6.15
C VAL A 190 -24.15 -5.27 6.62
N TYR A 191 -24.17 -4.75 7.84
CA TYR A 191 -23.02 -4.23 8.57
C TYR A 191 -22.51 -5.33 9.51
N VAL A 192 -21.20 -5.56 9.53
CA VAL A 192 -20.55 -6.58 10.39
C VAL A 192 -19.32 -5.97 11.06
N ALA A 193 -19.22 -6.09 12.38
CA ALA A 193 -17.97 -5.95 13.12
C ALA A 193 -17.65 -7.28 13.82
N ALA A 194 -16.41 -7.73 13.67
CA ALA A 194 -15.85 -8.89 14.36
C ALA A 194 -14.32 -8.78 14.34
N SER A 195 -13.69 -9.01 15.48
CA SER A 195 -12.24 -9.07 15.61
C SER A 195 -11.70 -10.41 15.09
N GLY A 196 -10.58 -10.40 14.36
CA GLY A 196 -10.08 -11.55 13.60
C GLY A 196 -10.51 -11.54 12.13
N ASP A 197 -10.48 -12.69 11.46
CA ASP A 197 -10.91 -12.85 10.07
C ASP A 197 -12.39 -13.27 10.01
N TRP A 198 -13.19 -12.75 9.07
CA TRP A 198 -14.60 -13.10 8.96
C TRP A 198 -15.17 -13.11 7.53
N GLN A 199 -16.28 -13.83 7.37
CA GLN A 199 -17.10 -13.92 6.16
C GLN A 199 -18.57 -13.69 6.51
N VAL A 200 -19.32 -13.00 5.63
CA VAL A 200 -20.78 -12.93 5.70
C VAL A 200 -21.42 -13.43 4.41
N ASP A 201 -22.38 -14.33 4.59
CA ASP A 201 -23.18 -14.95 3.55
C ASP A 201 -24.65 -14.52 3.68
N VAL A 202 -25.32 -14.31 2.55
CA VAL A 202 -26.76 -14.09 2.49
C VAL A 202 -27.40 -15.09 1.54
N ASN A 203 -28.39 -15.85 2.03
CA ASN A 203 -29.09 -16.91 1.29
C ASN A 203 -28.17 -17.98 0.65
N GLY A 204 -26.98 -18.19 1.21
CA GLY A 204 -25.97 -19.13 0.69
C GLY A 204 -24.90 -18.51 -0.22
N GLU A 205 -25.01 -17.23 -0.58
CA GLU A 205 -24.00 -16.50 -1.36
C GLU A 205 -23.13 -15.64 -0.44
N THR A 206 -21.81 -15.78 -0.50
CA THR A 206 -20.88 -14.89 0.20
C THR A 206 -20.93 -13.48 -0.39
N VAL A 207 -21.24 -12.48 0.44
CA VAL A 207 -21.36 -11.07 0.01
C VAL A 207 -20.21 -10.18 0.47
N GLN A 208 -19.46 -10.56 1.51
CA GLN A 208 -18.22 -9.88 1.91
C GLN A 208 -17.30 -10.82 2.73
N ARG A 209 -15.98 -10.61 2.64
CA ARG A 209 -14.95 -11.14 3.55
C ARG A 209 -14.01 -9.99 3.92
N SER A 210 -13.58 -9.94 5.17
CA SER A 210 -12.59 -8.96 5.66
C SER A 210 -11.89 -9.50 6.92
N SER A 211 -10.85 -8.83 7.37
CA SER A 211 -10.33 -8.97 8.73
C SER A 211 -10.43 -7.67 9.53
N SER A 212 -10.27 -7.77 10.84
CA SER A 212 -9.95 -6.65 11.73
C SER A 212 -8.96 -7.10 12.81
N TYR A 213 -7.78 -6.47 12.84
CA TYR A 213 -6.70 -6.75 13.80
C TYR A 213 -6.72 -5.79 15.01
N GLU A 214 -7.84 -5.09 15.17
CA GLU A 214 -8.19 -4.05 16.15
C GLU A 214 -7.88 -4.35 17.63
N TYR A 215 -7.62 -3.29 18.40
CA TYR A 215 -7.76 -3.33 19.85
C TYR A 215 -9.21 -3.02 20.28
N ALA A 216 -9.60 -3.51 21.45
CA ALA A 216 -10.85 -3.09 22.09
C ALA A 216 -10.92 -1.56 22.23
N GLY A 217 -11.96 -0.96 21.65
CA GLY A 217 -12.17 0.50 21.62
C GLY A 217 -11.56 1.23 20.41
N GLU A 218 -10.87 0.54 19.51
CA GLU A 218 -10.42 1.05 18.21
C GLU A 218 -10.81 0.05 17.11
N GLY A 219 -12.07 -0.38 17.12
CA GLY A 219 -12.58 -1.44 16.25
C GLY A 219 -13.12 -0.95 14.90
N PHE A 220 -13.26 -1.90 13.96
CA PHE A 220 -13.77 -1.65 12.62
C PHE A 220 -15.04 -2.47 12.32
N TYR A 221 -15.96 -1.86 11.56
CA TYR A 221 -17.02 -2.58 10.85
C TYR A 221 -16.88 -2.40 9.34
N ASP A 222 -17.29 -3.40 8.58
CA ASP A 222 -17.49 -3.29 7.13
C ASP A 222 -18.97 -3.47 6.76
N VAL A 223 -19.34 -3.12 5.53
CA VAL A 223 -20.72 -3.08 5.04
C VAL A 223 -20.85 -3.68 3.64
N ALA A 224 -21.62 -4.76 3.56
CA ALA A 224 -21.95 -5.42 2.29
C ALA A 224 -23.27 -4.90 1.72
N ALA A 225 -23.31 -4.62 0.40
CA ALA A 225 -24.54 -4.36 -0.33
C ALA A 225 -25.14 -5.69 -0.85
N VAL A 226 -26.35 -6.02 -0.39
CA VAL A 226 -27.03 -7.28 -0.70
C VAL A 226 -27.90 -7.12 -1.95
N LYS A 227 -27.72 -8.02 -2.92
CA LYS A 227 -28.46 -8.04 -4.19
C LYS A 227 -29.60 -9.07 -4.13
N GLY A 228 -30.58 -8.95 -5.03
CA GLY A 228 -31.62 -9.97 -5.23
C GLY A 228 -32.73 -10.06 -4.16
N VAL A 229 -32.65 -9.27 -3.08
CA VAL A 229 -33.67 -9.19 -2.01
C VAL A 229 -35.05 -8.82 -2.55
N LYS A 230 -36.11 -9.43 -2.01
CA LYS A 230 -37.51 -9.24 -2.45
C LYS A 230 -38.45 -9.10 -1.26
N ALA A 231 -39.44 -8.23 -1.41
CA ALA A 231 -40.52 -8.07 -0.43
C ALA A 231 -41.26 -9.41 -0.20
N GLY A 232 -41.57 -9.73 1.05
CA GLY A 232 -42.25 -10.98 1.41
C GLY A 232 -41.40 -12.25 1.20
N ARG A 233 -40.07 -12.14 1.21
CA ARG A 233 -39.13 -13.26 1.11
C ARG A 233 -38.01 -13.12 2.13
N ASP A 234 -37.96 -14.06 3.06
CA ASP A 234 -37.01 -14.06 4.16
C ASP A 234 -35.56 -14.14 3.68
N LEU A 235 -34.66 -13.51 4.44
CA LEU A 235 -33.22 -13.51 4.23
C LEU A 235 -32.56 -14.36 5.31
N ALA A 236 -31.89 -15.45 4.94
CA ALA A 236 -30.89 -16.04 5.84
C ALA A 236 -29.63 -15.19 5.78
N VAL A 237 -29.15 -14.74 6.93
CA VAL A 237 -27.83 -14.13 7.08
C VAL A 237 -26.99 -15.04 7.96
N GLY A 238 -25.83 -15.46 7.44
CA GLY A 238 -24.84 -16.24 8.16
C GLY A 238 -23.52 -15.47 8.24
N VAL A 239 -22.91 -15.42 9.43
CA VAL A 239 -21.55 -14.90 9.63
C VAL A 239 -20.67 -16.04 10.12
N LEU A 240 -19.55 -16.27 9.45
CA LEU A 240 -18.49 -17.19 9.89
C LEU A 240 -17.31 -16.35 10.37
N THR A 241 -16.98 -16.44 11.65
CA THR A 241 -15.86 -15.73 12.27
C THR A 241 -14.75 -16.69 12.68
N HIS A 242 -13.51 -16.27 12.48
CA HIS A 242 -12.30 -16.91 12.99
C HIS A 242 -11.56 -15.93 13.90
N TYR A 243 -11.54 -16.22 15.19
CA TYR A 243 -10.77 -15.47 16.18
C TYR A 243 -9.66 -16.35 16.78
N TRP A 244 -8.47 -15.82 16.98
CA TRP A 244 -7.40 -16.50 17.71
C TRP A 244 -6.61 -15.52 18.58
N SER A 245 -6.19 -15.97 19.76
CA SER A 245 -5.34 -15.18 20.65
C SER A 245 -3.86 -15.47 20.41
N CYS A 246 -3.04 -14.41 20.47
CA CYS A 246 -1.59 -14.48 20.42
C CYS A 246 -0.95 -13.39 21.29
N LYS A 247 0.30 -13.61 21.69
CA LYS A 247 1.28 -12.52 21.89
C LYS A 247 2.20 -12.62 20.68
N CYS A 248 1.96 -11.77 19.69
CA CYS A 248 2.55 -11.85 18.36
C CYS A 248 2.41 -10.52 17.63
N GLN A 249 3.04 -10.43 16.46
CA GLN A 249 3.15 -9.18 15.72
C GLN A 249 1.92 -8.90 14.84
N GLY A 250 1.66 -7.62 14.57
CA GLY A 250 0.63 -7.16 13.63
C GLY A 250 -0.83 -7.30 14.06
N ARG A 251 -1.10 -7.96 15.18
CA ARG A 251 -2.44 -8.20 15.72
C ARG A 251 -2.51 -7.72 17.13
N ALA A 252 -3.54 -6.96 17.51
CA ALA A 252 -3.82 -6.77 18.92
C ALA A 252 -4.03 -8.14 19.60
N ASN A 253 -3.38 -8.34 20.75
CA ASN A 253 -3.82 -9.40 21.65
C ASN A 253 -5.22 -9.02 22.20
N GLY A 254 -6.07 -10.03 22.43
CA GLY A 254 -7.47 -9.81 22.83
C GLY A 254 -7.67 -9.86 24.36
N PRO A 255 -8.56 -9.04 24.94
CA PRO A 255 -8.82 -9.07 26.37
C PRO A 255 -9.41 -10.42 26.80
N ASN A 256 -9.04 -10.87 27.99
CA ASN A 256 -9.49 -12.15 28.54
C ASN A 256 -11.02 -12.23 28.67
N ALA A 257 -11.55 -13.45 28.73
CA ALA A 257 -12.94 -13.69 29.07
C ALA A 257 -13.22 -13.34 30.55
N PRO A 258 -14.39 -12.79 30.89
CA PRO A 258 -15.56 -12.60 30.02
C PRO A 258 -15.58 -11.30 29.18
N GLU A 259 -14.67 -10.35 29.37
CA GLU A 259 -14.71 -9.01 28.78
C GLU A 259 -14.55 -9.02 27.26
N GLY A 260 -13.70 -9.89 26.71
CA GLY A 260 -13.60 -10.19 25.29
C GLY A 260 -13.09 -11.62 25.07
N PRO A 261 -12.41 -11.91 23.94
CA PRO A 261 -12.18 -11.07 22.77
C PRO A 261 -13.08 -11.44 21.58
N SER A 262 -13.60 -12.66 21.52
CA SER A 262 -14.50 -13.10 20.44
C SER A 262 -15.88 -12.46 20.60
N GLY A 263 -16.26 -11.66 19.61
CA GLY A 263 -17.54 -10.98 19.55
C GLY A 263 -17.91 -10.67 18.10
N THR A 264 -19.20 -10.72 17.81
CA THR A 264 -19.77 -10.32 16.51
C THR A 264 -20.90 -9.33 16.76
N LEU A 265 -20.90 -8.24 16.00
CA LEU A 265 -21.98 -7.26 15.94
C LEU A 265 -22.51 -7.23 14.50
N VAL A 266 -23.82 -7.39 14.33
CA VAL A 266 -24.46 -7.47 13.00
C VAL A 266 -25.66 -6.54 12.95
N LYS A 267 -25.80 -5.81 11.84
CA LYS A 267 -27.01 -5.04 11.54
C LYS A 267 -27.41 -5.24 10.09
N VAL A 268 -28.62 -5.71 9.85
CA VAL A 268 -29.25 -5.85 8.54
C VAL A 268 -30.25 -4.71 8.37
N VAL A 269 -30.19 -3.99 7.25
CA VAL A 269 -31.14 -2.94 6.90
C VAL A 269 -31.68 -3.20 5.49
N VAL A 270 -33.00 -3.24 5.35
CA VAL A 270 -33.70 -3.33 4.06
C VAL A 270 -34.52 -2.06 3.88
N ASP A 271 -34.22 -1.27 2.86
CA ASP A 271 -34.92 -0.03 2.49
C ASP A 271 -36.02 -0.33 1.47
N HIS A 272 -37.24 0.18 1.69
CA HIS A 272 -38.41 -0.04 0.80
C HIS A 272 -38.82 1.23 0.03
N ALA A 273 -39.54 1.04 -1.09
CA ALA A 273 -39.89 2.09 -2.05
C ALA A 273 -40.83 3.19 -1.51
N ASP A 274 -41.54 2.91 -0.42
CA ASP A 274 -42.41 3.84 0.32
C ASP A 274 -41.67 4.61 1.43
N GLY A 275 -40.38 4.32 1.64
CA GLY A 275 -39.55 4.91 2.69
C GLY A 275 -39.59 4.15 4.02
N THR A 276 -40.28 3.01 4.10
CA THR A 276 -40.20 2.12 5.27
C THR A 276 -38.88 1.32 5.27
N ARG A 277 -38.54 0.74 6.43
CA ARG A 277 -37.34 -0.08 6.62
C ARG A 277 -37.63 -1.29 7.49
N ASP A 278 -37.23 -2.48 7.04
CA ASP A 278 -36.98 -3.59 7.96
C ASP A 278 -35.56 -3.45 8.52
N VAL A 279 -35.41 -3.69 9.82
CA VAL A 279 -34.10 -3.69 10.50
C VAL A 279 -34.02 -4.90 11.43
N ALA A 280 -32.96 -5.69 11.29
CA ALA A 280 -32.64 -6.77 12.20
C ALA A 280 -31.21 -6.63 12.72
N VAL A 281 -30.99 -7.01 13.97
CA VAL A 281 -29.70 -6.83 14.66
C VAL A 281 -29.23 -8.11 15.32
N SER A 282 -27.94 -8.19 15.65
CA SER A 282 -27.35 -9.17 16.56
C SER A 282 -27.98 -9.06 17.95
N ASP A 283 -28.46 -10.19 18.47
CA ASP A 283 -29.18 -10.32 19.74
C ASP A 283 -29.20 -11.79 20.18
N GLY A 284 -29.74 -12.07 21.37
CA GLY A 284 -29.86 -13.42 21.91
C GLY A 284 -30.82 -14.36 21.16
N THR A 285 -31.47 -13.91 20.07
CA THR A 285 -32.26 -14.79 19.19
C THR A 285 -31.47 -15.28 17.97
N TRP A 286 -30.22 -14.82 17.78
CA TRP A 286 -29.32 -15.46 16.82
C TRP A 286 -28.97 -16.87 17.28
N LYS A 287 -28.72 -17.76 16.31
CA LYS A 287 -28.24 -19.11 16.56
C LYS A 287 -26.75 -19.18 16.31
N VAL A 288 -26.00 -19.80 17.22
CA VAL A 288 -24.55 -19.98 17.13
C VAL A 288 -24.17 -21.46 17.21
N HIS A 289 -23.15 -21.82 16.44
CA HIS A 289 -22.61 -23.17 16.38
C HIS A 289 -21.08 -23.10 16.21
N ARG A 290 -20.38 -24.06 16.81
CA ARG A 290 -18.94 -24.24 16.59
C ARG A 290 -18.73 -24.72 15.16
N TYR A 291 -17.87 -24.09 14.37
CA TYR A 291 -17.72 -24.51 12.97
C TYR A 291 -16.81 -25.74 12.88
N GLU A 292 -17.38 -26.90 13.27
CA GLU A 292 -16.71 -28.20 13.39
C GLU A 292 -15.82 -28.64 12.21
N PRO A 293 -16.07 -28.26 10.94
CA PRO A 293 -15.13 -28.51 9.85
C PRO A 293 -13.74 -27.93 10.12
N GLN A 294 -13.63 -26.76 10.78
CA GLN A 294 -12.33 -26.21 11.14
C GLN A 294 -11.86 -26.83 12.46
N ARG A 295 -10.97 -27.81 12.33
CA ARG A 295 -10.47 -28.59 13.47
C ARG A 295 -9.45 -27.80 14.29
N VAL A 296 -9.71 -27.76 15.59
CA VAL A 296 -8.89 -27.04 16.59
C VAL A 296 -8.46 -27.94 17.76
N ASP A 297 -8.47 -29.26 17.55
CA ASP A 297 -7.90 -30.24 18.48
C ASP A 297 -6.37 -30.11 18.59
N THR A 298 -5.71 -29.55 17.59
CA THR A 298 -4.32 -29.07 17.69
C THR A 298 -4.26 -27.54 17.61
N LEU A 299 -3.33 -26.93 18.35
CA LEU A 299 -3.03 -25.50 18.31
C LEU A 299 -1.72 -25.21 17.56
N THR A 300 -1.44 -25.99 16.52
CA THR A 300 -0.21 -25.88 15.72
C THR A 300 -0.10 -24.50 15.09
N TYR A 301 0.78 -23.66 15.62
CA TYR A 301 1.16 -22.39 14.99
C TYR A 301 1.87 -22.65 13.66
N ARG A 302 1.79 -21.69 12.74
CA ARG A 302 2.62 -21.69 11.52
C ARG A 302 4.06 -21.27 11.82
N ASN A 303 4.27 -20.31 12.72
CA ASN A 303 5.56 -19.79 13.18
C ASN A 303 5.41 -19.12 14.56
N GLY A 304 6.43 -18.39 15.03
CA GLY A 304 6.35 -17.62 16.28
C GLY A 304 5.65 -16.26 16.15
N ASP A 305 5.58 -15.70 14.93
CA ASP A 305 5.54 -14.25 14.74
C ASP A 305 4.16 -13.71 14.36
N ALA A 306 3.40 -14.43 13.53
CA ALA A 306 2.03 -14.07 13.14
C ALA A 306 0.95 -14.66 14.06
N GLY A 307 1.28 -15.69 14.85
CA GLY A 307 0.30 -16.44 15.65
C GLY A 307 -0.76 -17.22 14.84
N ASP A 308 -0.75 -17.13 13.50
CA ASP A 308 -1.61 -17.90 12.58
C ASP A 308 -1.50 -19.41 12.87
N ARG A 309 -2.62 -20.12 12.75
CA ARG A 309 -2.70 -21.58 12.94
C ARG A 309 -2.63 -22.33 11.61
N VAL A 310 -2.08 -23.54 11.65
CA VAL A 310 -2.17 -24.51 10.54
C VAL A 310 -3.62 -24.93 10.39
N GLU A 311 -4.14 -24.88 9.16
CA GLU A 311 -5.54 -25.15 8.86
C GLU A 311 -5.79 -26.64 8.63
N TYR A 312 -6.82 -27.18 9.31
CA TYR A 312 -7.26 -28.57 9.22
C TYR A 312 -8.77 -28.58 8.98
N TYR A 313 -9.20 -28.62 7.72
CA TYR A 313 -10.61 -28.68 7.34
C TYR A 313 -11.09 -30.13 7.29
N ASP A 314 -12.31 -30.40 7.77
CA ASP A 314 -12.98 -31.69 7.61
C ASP A 314 -14.37 -31.51 6.99
N ALA A 315 -14.46 -31.80 5.69
CA ALA A 315 -15.70 -31.63 4.95
C ALA A 315 -16.77 -32.69 5.27
N THR A 316 -16.42 -33.79 5.96
CA THR A 316 -17.38 -34.84 6.32
C THR A 316 -18.40 -34.37 7.36
N VAL A 317 -18.05 -33.36 8.16
CA VAL A 317 -18.90 -32.73 9.19
C VAL A 317 -19.45 -31.36 8.78
N GLU A 318 -19.37 -31.02 7.49
CA GLU A 318 -19.79 -29.70 7.00
C GLU A 318 -21.32 -29.48 7.10
N PRO A 319 -21.79 -28.43 7.82
CA PRO A 319 -23.21 -28.13 7.97
C PRO A 319 -23.78 -27.52 6.68
N THR A 320 -23.89 -28.36 5.65
CA THR A 320 -24.18 -27.96 4.27
C THR A 320 -25.50 -27.16 4.19
N GLY A 321 -25.41 -25.92 3.70
CA GLY A 321 -26.56 -25.03 3.54
C GLY A 321 -27.00 -24.25 4.79
N TRP A 322 -26.22 -24.25 5.89
CA TRP A 322 -26.55 -23.52 7.13
C TRP A 322 -26.90 -22.04 6.92
N ASN A 323 -26.25 -21.40 5.96
CA ASN A 323 -26.42 -20.00 5.55
C ASN A 323 -27.64 -19.77 4.61
N THR A 324 -28.52 -20.75 4.42
CA THR A 324 -29.75 -20.65 3.59
C THR A 324 -31.04 -20.64 4.44
N PRO A 325 -32.18 -20.11 3.95
CA PRO A 325 -33.40 -19.97 4.74
C PRO A 325 -34.02 -21.29 5.23
N GLY A 326 -33.86 -22.38 4.47
CA GLY A 326 -34.53 -23.67 4.73
C GLY A 326 -33.78 -24.61 5.67
N TYR A 327 -32.68 -24.18 6.29
CA TYR A 327 -31.86 -25.02 7.16
C TYR A 327 -32.45 -25.13 8.58
N ASP A 328 -32.51 -26.36 9.09
CA ASP A 328 -32.92 -26.69 10.46
C ASP A 328 -31.77 -26.40 11.45
N ASP A 329 -31.91 -25.32 12.22
CA ASP A 329 -30.99 -24.95 13.28
C ASP A 329 -31.53 -25.23 14.68
N SER A 330 -32.53 -26.12 14.82
CA SER A 330 -33.11 -26.50 16.12
C SER A 330 -32.05 -26.99 17.12
N GLY A 331 -31.04 -27.72 16.64
CA GLY A 331 -29.88 -28.17 17.42
C GLY A 331 -28.81 -27.09 17.71
N TRP A 332 -28.88 -25.90 17.12
CA TRP A 332 -27.93 -24.81 17.36
C TRP A 332 -28.25 -24.07 18.67
N ALA A 333 -27.23 -23.62 19.40
CA ALA A 333 -27.41 -22.86 20.63
C ALA A 333 -27.91 -21.44 20.33
N ALA A 334 -28.60 -20.82 21.30
CA ALA A 334 -28.86 -19.38 21.25
C ALA A 334 -27.56 -18.59 21.52
N ALA A 335 -27.40 -17.44 20.87
CA ALA A 335 -26.24 -16.57 21.03
C ALA A 335 -26.10 -16.03 22.47
N THR A 336 -24.88 -16.08 23.01
CA THR A 336 -24.56 -15.43 24.29
C THR A 336 -24.37 -13.93 24.06
N VAL A 337 -25.26 -13.12 24.63
CA VAL A 337 -25.16 -11.66 24.62
C VAL A 337 -24.00 -11.20 25.54
N VAL A 338 -23.10 -10.40 24.98
CA VAL A 338 -21.94 -9.78 25.65
C VAL A 338 -22.27 -8.37 26.14
N GLY A 339 -23.19 -7.68 25.44
CA GLY A 339 -23.76 -6.37 25.79
C GLY A 339 -24.11 -5.54 24.56
N ALA A 340 -24.84 -4.43 24.73
CA ALA A 340 -25.14 -3.50 23.65
C ALA A 340 -23.87 -2.78 23.14
N HIS A 341 -23.89 -2.29 21.90
CA HIS A 341 -22.90 -1.33 21.39
C HIS A 341 -23.41 0.13 21.56
N PRO A 342 -22.57 1.10 21.96
CA PRO A 342 -21.21 0.93 22.46
C PRO A 342 -21.20 0.24 23.83
N ARG A 343 -20.25 -0.68 24.03
CA ARG A 343 -20.10 -1.39 25.30
C ARG A 343 -19.13 -0.61 26.19
N PRO A 344 -19.58 0.00 27.30
CA PRO A 344 -18.67 0.69 28.21
C PRO A 344 -17.65 -0.27 28.84
N ASN A 345 -16.49 0.25 29.23
CA ASN A 345 -15.56 -0.49 30.08
C ASN A 345 -16.25 -0.81 31.43
N PRO A 346 -16.17 -2.06 31.93
CA PRO A 346 -16.69 -2.40 33.26
C PRO A 346 -15.80 -1.82 34.37
N ASP A 347 -16.33 -1.71 35.60
CA ASP A 347 -15.61 -1.10 36.73
C ASP A 347 -14.32 -1.84 37.12
N ASN A 348 -14.22 -3.14 36.78
CA ASN A 348 -13.03 -3.99 36.97
C ASN A 348 -12.12 -4.06 35.74
N CYS A 349 -12.30 -3.19 34.74
CA CYS A 349 -11.52 -3.18 33.50
C CYS A 349 -10.03 -2.90 33.77
N ALA A 350 -9.21 -3.94 33.70
CA ALA A 350 -7.77 -3.77 33.52
C ALA A 350 -7.52 -3.28 32.08
N PRO A 351 -6.88 -2.12 31.86
CA PRO A 351 -6.52 -1.67 30.52
C PRO A 351 -5.57 -2.65 29.84
N TYR A 352 -5.49 -2.57 28.51
CA TYR A 352 -4.53 -3.36 27.75
C TYR A 352 -3.07 -3.06 28.16
N GLU A 353 -2.14 -4.00 27.92
CA GLU A 353 -0.72 -3.85 28.26
C GLU A 353 -0.18 -2.50 27.75
N GLY A 354 0.14 -1.60 28.69
CA GLY A 354 0.43 -0.18 28.46
C GLY A 354 -0.50 0.83 29.19
N GLY A 355 -1.64 0.40 29.73
CA GLY A 355 -2.40 1.15 30.74
C GLY A 355 -3.46 2.15 30.25
N SER A 356 -3.63 2.33 28.94
CA SER A 356 -4.43 3.43 28.34
C SER A 356 -5.66 2.99 27.52
N SER A 357 -5.64 1.78 26.97
CA SER A 357 -6.71 1.28 26.08
C SER A 357 -7.96 0.84 26.85
N PRO A 358 -9.17 1.04 26.28
CA PRO A 358 -10.35 0.28 26.68
C PRO A 358 -10.10 -1.25 26.63
N CYS A 359 -10.88 -1.99 27.43
CA CYS A 359 -10.95 -3.46 27.39
C CYS A 359 -12.29 -3.98 26.85
N ALA A 360 -13.20 -3.07 26.45
CA ALA A 360 -14.49 -3.37 25.84
C ALA A 360 -14.65 -2.65 24.49
N PHE A 361 -15.60 -3.13 23.67
CA PHE A 361 -16.00 -2.56 22.38
C PHE A 361 -16.73 -1.21 22.55
N THR A 362 -15.98 -0.19 22.96
CA THR A 362 -16.46 1.15 23.29
C THR A 362 -16.71 2.04 22.07
N HIS A 363 -16.05 1.76 20.94
CA HIS A 363 -16.13 2.53 19.71
C HIS A 363 -15.89 1.65 18.48
N LEU A 364 -16.55 1.97 17.35
CA LEU A 364 -16.35 1.38 16.03
C LEU A 364 -16.26 2.46 14.93
N SER A 365 -15.32 2.29 14.00
CA SER A 365 -15.20 3.07 12.75
C SER A 365 -15.54 2.21 11.52
N ALA A 366 -15.97 2.82 10.41
CA ALA A 366 -16.09 2.14 9.13
C ALA A 366 -14.71 1.81 8.57
N LEU A 367 -14.56 0.59 8.08
CA LEU A 367 -13.41 0.20 7.28
C LEU A 367 -13.39 1.02 5.98
N GLN A 368 -12.26 1.66 5.70
CA GLN A 368 -12.07 2.48 4.50
C GLN A 368 -11.48 1.64 3.36
N ALA A 369 -10.59 0.70 3.69
CA ALA A 369 -9.94 -0.20 2.74
C ALA A 369 -10.59 -1.59 2.74
N HIS A 370 -11.25 -1.93 1.62
CA HIS A 370 -11.92 -3.21 1.43
C HIS A 370 -11.03 -4.18 0.64
N LEU A 371 -11.07 -5.46 0.99
CA LEU A 371 -10.39 -6.50 0.21
C LEU A 371 -11.12 -6.78 -1.10
N THR A 372 -10.36 -6.93 -2.18
CA THR A 372 -10.81 -7.59 -3.41
C THR A 372 -10.31 -9.03 -3.42
N GLN A 373 -11.03 -9.91 -4.14
CA GLN A 373 -10.59 -11.28 -4.38
C GLN A 373 -10.66 -11.63 -5.87
N ARG A 374 -9.60 -12.25 -6.39
CA ARG A 374 -9.52 -12.69 -7.80
C ARG A 374 -8.88 -14.07 -7.93
N THR A 375 -9.49 -14.93 -8.73
CA THR A 375 -8.95 -16.27 -9.02
C THR A 375 -7.83 -16.19 -10.06
N VAL A 376 -6.72 -16.87 -9.80
CA VAL A 376 -5.70 -17.21 -10.80
C VAL A 376 -5.56 -18.72 -10.94
N HIS A 377 -5.10 -19.15 -12.11
CA HIS A 377 -4.74 -20.53 -12.42
C HIS A 377 -3.21 -20.66 -12.54
N PRO A 378 -2.63 -21.84 -12.30
CA PRO A 378 -1.19 -22.04 -12.44
C PRO A 378 -0.75 -21.94 -13.90
N VAL A 379 0.46 -21.44 -14.13
CA VAL A 379 1.09 -21.36 -15.47
C VAL A 379 1.62 -22.72 -15.93
N SER A 380 1.92 -23.63 -15.00
CA SER A 380 2.24 -25.03 -15.28
C SER A 380 1.76 -25.97 -14.17
N LEU A 381 1.43 -27.21 -14.54
CA LEU A 381 1.26 -28.34 -13.63
C LEU A 381 2.26 -29.44 -13.99
N LEU A 382 2.82 -30.08 -12.98
CA LEU A 382 3.61 -31.31 -13.08
C LEU A 382 2.92 -32.40 -12.26
N HIS A 383 2.75 -33.59 -12.86
CA HIS A 383 2.21 -34.78 -12.20
C HIS A 383 3.35 -35.77 -11.96
N LEU A 384 3.64 -36.10 -10.71
CA LEU A 384 4.72 -37.00 -10.31
C LEU A 384 4.24 -38.47 -10.29
N PRO A 385 5.15 -39.46 -10.40
CA PRO A 385 4.77 -40.88 -10.45
C PRO A 385 4.09 -41.43 -9.18
N ASP A 386 4.19 -40.72 -8.05
CA ASP A 386 3.51 -41.06 -6.78
C ASP A 386 2.08 -40.47 -6.67
N GLY A 387 1.58 -39.83 -7.73
CA GLY A 387 0.28 -39.17 -7.77
C GLY A 387 0.31 -37.69 -7.37
N THR A 388 1.40 -37.19 -6.78
CA THR A 388 1.54 -35.79 -6.37
C THR A 388 1.43 -34.83 -7.56
N VAL A 389 0.75 -33.71 -7.37
CA VAL A 389 0.65 -32.62 -8.36
C VAL A 389 1.35 -31.38 -7.84
N LEU A 390 2.39 -30.90 -8.53
CA LEU A 390 3.00 -29.60 -8.28
C LEU A 390 2.44 -28.56 -9.26
N ALA A 391 1.94 -27.46 -8.72
CA ALA A 391 1.48 -26.29 -9.46
C ALA A 391 2.45 -25.12 -9.27
N ASP A 392 2.85 -24.47 -10.37
CA ASP A 392 3.56 -23.19 -10.35
C ASP A 392 2.60 -22.08 -10.84
N PHE A 393 2.40 -21.05 -10.04
CA PHE A 393 1.61 -19.87 -10.41
C PHE A 393 2.43 -18.77 -11.11
N GLY A 394 3.73 -19.02 -11.34
CA GLY A 394 4.67 -18.18 -12.07
C GLY A 394 5.08 -16.90 -11.33
N LYS A 395 4.40 -16.57 -10.23
CA LYS A 395 4.66 -15.44 -9.34
C LYS A 395 4.21 -15.79 -7.92
N VAL A 396 4.85 -15.17 -6.92
CA VAL A 396 4.31 -15.12 -5.56
C VAL A 396 3.03 -14.28 -5.55
N TYR A 397 1.99 -14.77 -4.85
CA TYR A 397 0.77 -14.04 -4.55
C TYR A 397 0.38 -14.19 -3.08
N ALA A 398 -0.28 -13.18 -2.50
CA ALA A 398 -0.99 -13.29 -1.23
C ALA A 398 -2.36 -13.95 -1.50
N ALA A 399 -2.49 -15.25 -1.21
CA ALA A 399 -3.62 -16.05 -1.69
C ALA A 399 -4.01 -17.24 -0.79
N VAL A 400 -5.25 -17.71 -0.93
CA VAL A 400 -5.67 -19.04 -0.44
C VAL A 400 -5.55 -20.11 -1.54
N PRO A 401 -4.98 -21.28 -1.26
CA PRO A 401 -5.04 -22.43 -2.18
C PRO A 401 -6.47 -22.98 -2.27
N SER A 402 -6.87 -23.37 -3.48
CA SER A 402 -8.24 -23.80 -3.79
C SER A 402 -8.24 -24.85 -4.91
N VAL A 403 -8.72 -26.06 -4.65
CA VAL A 403 -8.72 -27.21 -5.56
C VAL A 403 -10.14 -27.75 -5.73
N ARG A 404 -10.60 -27.88 -6.98
CA ARG A 404 -11.88 -28.51 -7.33
C ARG A 404 -11.69 -30.01 -7.56
N LEU A 405 -12.51 -30.82 -6.90
CA LEU A 405 -12.54 -32.27 -7.05
C LEU A 405 -13.85 -32.69 -7.74
N ARG A 406 -13.79 -33.71 -8.60
CA ARG A 406 -14.97 -34.30 -9.28
C ARG A 406 -15.54 -35.49 -8.52
N SER A 407 -14.66 -36.25 -7.87
CA SER A 407 -14.88 -37.58 -7.33
C SER A 407 -14.26 -37.68 -5.93
N GLY A 408 -14.66 -36.75 -5.07
CA GLY A 408 -14.28 -36.76 -3.66
C GLY A 408 -14.59 -38.09 -2.98
N THR A 409 -13.75 -38.49 -2.04
CA THR A 409 -13.85 -39.77 -1.32
C THR A 409 -13.81 -39.50 0.18
N ALA A 410 -14.90 -39.78 0.89
CA ALA A 410 -15.05 -39.46 2.30
C ALA A 410 -13.89 -40.01 3.15
N GLY A 411 -13.21 -39.12 3.89
CA GLY A 411 -12.08 -39.48 4.75
C GLY A 411 -10.71 -39.49 4.08
N ARG A 412 -10.56 -39.29 2.75
CA ARG A 412 -9.22 -39.02 2.17
C ARG A 412 -8.75 -37.65 2.68
N GLN A 413 -7.54 -37.59 3.23
CA GLN A 413 -6.91 -36.32 3.61
C GLN A 413 -6.00 -35.82 2.50
N LEU A 414 -6.36 -34.70 1.89
CA LEU A 414 -5.46 -33.93 1.04
C LEU A 414 -4.49 -33.12 1.90
N THR A 415 -3.22 -33.11 1.51
CA THR A 415 -2.22 -32.18 2.03
C THR A 415 -1.83 -31.21 0.93
N PHE A 416 -2.11 -29.93 1.15
CA PHE A 416 -1.58 -28.82 0.37
C PHE A 416 -0.30 -28.32 1.04
N THR A 417 0.82 -28.33 0.33
CA THR A 417 2.07 -27.68 0.77
C THR A 417 2.35 -26.51 -0.17
N THR A 418 2.25 -25.29 0.35
CA THR A 418 2.59 -24.08 -0.41
C THR A 418 4.03 -23.64 -0.12
N SER A 419 4.68 -22.95 -1.07
CA SER A 419 6.09 -22.56 -0.92
C SER A 419 6.50 -21.38 -1.82
N TYR A 420 7.62 -20.74 -1.50
CA TYR A 420 8.27 -19.71 -2.32
C TYR A 420 9.08 -20.29 -3.46
N ARG A 421 9.78 -21.39 -3.19
CA ARG A 421 10.69 -22.07 -4.12
C ARG A 421 10.26 -23.52 -4.29
N ARG A 422 10.84 -24.21 -5.27
CA ARG A 422 10.87 -25.67 -5.27
C ARG A 422 11.89 -26.17 -4.24
N SER A 423 11.77 -27.43 -3.83
CA SER A 423 12.67 -28.02 -2.84
C SER A 423 14.07 -28.16 -3.43
N ASN A 424 15.04 -27.64 -2.69
CA ASN A 424 16.39 -27.42 -3.16
C ASN A 424 17.42 -27.92 -2.14
N SER A 425 18.63 -28.13 -2.64
CA SER A 425 19.78 -28.67 -1.91
C SER A 425 21.06 -28.26 -2.63
N THR A 426 22.22 -28.61 -2.08
CA THR A 426 23.52 -28.41 -2.74
C THR A 426 24.29 -29.72 -2.82
N LEU A 427 25.17 -29.86 -3.82
CA LEU A 427 26.11 -30.98 -3.89
C LEU A 427 27.12 -30.92 -2.74
N THR A 428 27.34 -32.03 -2.01
CA THR A 428 28.36 -32.08 -0.92
C THR A 428 29.79 -32.23 -1.45
N ALA A 429 29.95 -32.64 -2.71
CA ALA A 429 31.22 -32.84 -3.39
C ALA A 429 31.05 -32.55 -4.89
N ALA A 430 32.15 -32.27 -5.59
CA ALA A 430 32.13 -32.11 -7.04
C ALA A 430 31.82 -33.45 -7.73
N VAL A 431 31.04 -33.40 -8.81
CA VAL A 431 30.58 -34.56 -9.59
C VAL A 431 31.08 -34.42 -11.03
N ARG A 432 31.38 -35.53 -11.71
CA ARG A 432 32.01 -35.53 -13.04
C ARG A 432 31.08 -35.97 -14.16
N ALA A 433 31.43 -35.58 -15.38
CA ALA A 433 30.86 -36.14 -16.59
C ALA A 433 31.03 -37.68 -16.61
N GLY A 434 29.92 -38.41 -16.65
CA GLY A 434 29.88 -39.87 -16.56
C GLY A 434 29.41 -40.43 -15.21
N ASP A 435 29.29 -39.62 -14.15
CA ASP A 435 28.74 -40.06 -12.87
C ASP A 435 27.21 -40.19 -12.91
N ALA A 436 26.68 -41.30 -12.39
CA ALA A 436 25.24 -41.63 -12.35
C ALA A 436 24.60 -41.51 -10.96
N SER A 437 25.30 -40.90 -10.02
CA SER A 437 24.85 -40.66 -8.64
C SER A 437 25.40 -39.33 -8.14
N VAL A 438 24.62 -38.61 -7.34
CA VAL A 438 25.01 -37.36 -6.68
C VAL A 438 24.78 -37.44 -5.18
N THR A 439 25.61 -36.78 -4.38
CA THR A 439 25.40 -36.68 -2.93
C THR A 439 24.94 -35.26 -2.58
N LEU A 440 23.73 -35.15 -2.02
CA LEU A 440 23.11 -33.89 -1.66
C LEU A 440 23.34 -33.55 -0.17
N ALA A 441 23.39 -32.26 0.17
CA ALA A 441 23.44 -31.82 1.56
C ALA A 441 22.19 -32.23 2.36
N ASN A 442 21.06 -32.30 1.66
CA ASN A 442 19.80 -32.85 2.13
C ASN A 442 19.04 -33.50 0.96
N ALA A 443 18.51 -34.71 1.14
CA ALA A 443 17.67 -35.41 0.16
C ALA A 443 16.30 -35.84 0.74
N ALA A 444 15.92 -35.38 1.94
CA ALA A 444 14.75 -35.85 2.69
C ALA A 444 13.37 -35.56 2.04
N ASN A 445 13.35 -34.77 0.97
CA ASN A 445 12.16 -34.45 0.16
C ASN A 445 12.41 -34.78 -1.33
N VAL A 446 13.31 -35.73 -1.61
CA VAL A 446 13.63 -36.25 -2.95
C VAL A 446 13.21 -37.71 -3.01
N HIS A 447 12.50 -38.10 -4.07
CA HIS A 447 11.89 -39.41 -4.22
C HIS A 447 12.20 -40.01 -5.60
N ALA A 448 12.14 -41.34 -5.72
CA ALA A 448 12.26 -42.01 -7.02
C ALA A 448 11.10 -41.58 -7.94
N GLY A 449 11.42 -41.18 -9.17
CA GLY A 449 10.48 -40.59 -10.12
C GLY A 449 10.44 -39.05 -10.12
N ASP A 450 11.11 -38.39 -9.18
CA ASP A 450 11.28 -36.92 -9.22
C ASP A 450 12.25 -36.52 -10.33
N GLU A 451 12.05 -35.34 -10.92
CA GLU A 451 13.14 -34.64 -11.63
C GLU A 451 13.99 -33.85 -10.63
N ILE A 452 15.31 -33.83 -10.86
CA ILE A 452 16.27 -32.87 -10.28
C ILE A 452 17.02 -32.12 -11.37
N VAL A 453 17.43 -30.88 -11.09
CA VAL A 453 18.26 -30.04 -11.96
C VAL A 453 19.54 -29.70 -11.20
N VAL A 454 20.67 -30.26 -11.65
CA VAL A 454 22.01 -29.92 -11.11
C VAL A 454 22.51 -28.65 -11.80
N ASP A 455 23.19 -27.76 -11.07
CA ASP A 455 23.44 -26.35 -11.44
C ASP A 455 22.12 -25.57 -11.69
N ALA A 456 21.15 -25.73 -10.78
CA ALA A 456 19.92 -24.96 -10.84
C ALA A 456 20.18 -23.45 -10.59
N PRO A 457 19.61 -22.53 -11.41
CA PRO A 457 19.75 -21.09 -11.20
C PRO A 457 18.87 -20.62 -10.03
N ALA A 458 19.40 -20.70 -8.81
CA ALA A 458 18.67 -20.47 -7.56
C ALA A 458 19.35 -19.48 -6.58
N ALA A 459 20.44 -18.83 -7.00
CA ALA A 459 21.17 -17.83 -6.19
C ALA A 459 22.10 -16.91 -7.04
N GLY A 460 21.89 -16.74 -8.35
CA GLY A 460 22.72 -15.85 -9.20
C GLY A 460 24.16 -16.31 -9.50
N TYR A 461 24.73 -17.20 -8.68
CA TYR A 461 26.14 -17.62 -8.78
C TYR A 461 26.45 -18.59 -9.92
N GLY A 462 26.64 -18.02 -11.11
CA GLY A 462 27.48 -18.59 -12.15
C GLY A 462 26.77 -19.02 -13.43
N ALA A 463 27.50 -18.98 -14.53
CA ALA A 463 27.08 -19.52 -15.83
C ALA A 463 27.16 -21.06 -15.86
N GLY A 464 26.44 -21.69 -14.94
CA GLY A 464 26.36 -23.14 -14.80
C GLY A 464 25.79 -23.83 -16.04
N HIS A 465 25.80 -25.14 -16.02
CA HIS A 465 25.33 -25.95 -17.14
C HIS A 465 24.17 -26.84 -16.69
N PRO A 466 22.97 -26.28 -16.49
CA PRO A 466 21.87 -26.96 -15.83
C PRO A 466 21.53 -28.30 -16.52
N GLU A 467 21.58 -29.37 -15.73
CA GLU A 467 21.39 -30.75 -16.21
C GLU A 467 20.22 -31.41 -15.46
N THR A 468 19.07 -31.53 -16.15
CA THR A 468 17.90 -32.25 -15.63
C THR A 468 18.12 -33.77 -15.70
N ARG A 469 17.76 -34.48 -14.63
CA ARG A 469 17.77 -35.96 -14.53
C ARG A 469 16.55 -36.43 -13.74
N THR A 470 16.11 -37.66 -14.00
CA THR A 470 15.08 -38.31 -13.17
C THR A 470 15.76 -39.15 -12.11
N VAL A 471 15.26 -39.11 -10.88
CA VAL A 471 15.77 -39.90 -9.76
C VAL A 471 15.32 -41.35 -9.90
N SER A 472 16.25 -42.29 -9.94
CA SER A 472 15.97 -43.73 -10.02
C SER A 472 15.94 -44.39 -8.63
N ALA A 473 16.75 -43.90 -7.68
CA ALA A 473 16.75 -44.33 -6.28
C ALA A 473 17.33 -43.26 -5.36
N VAL A 474 16.98 -43.31 -4.07
CA VAL A 474 17.55 -42.46 -3.00
C VAL A 474 17.96 -43.35 -1.83
N ASP A 475 19.18 -43.17 -1.33
CA ASP A 475 19.71 -43.84 -0.13
C ASP A 475 20.42 -42.82 0.77
N GLY A 476 19.77 -42.45 1.87
CA GLY A 476 20.22 -41.36 2.74
C GLY A 476 20.30 -40.02 2.01
N THR A 477 21.52 -39.58 1.69
CA THR A 477 21.81 -38.38 0.89
C THR A 477 22.30 -38.67 -0.53
N ALA A 478 22.52 -39.94 -0.88
CA ALA A 478 22.91 -40.36 -2.22
C ALA A 478 21.67 -40.51 -3.11
N VAL A 479 21.70 -39.89 -4.28
CA VAL A 479 20.60 -39.84 -5.26
C VAL A 479 21.11 -40.42 -6.57
N THR A 480 20.60 -41.61 -6.92
CA THR A 480 20.93 -42.30 -8.17
C THR A 480 20.03 -41.77 -9.29
N LEU A 481 20.59 -41.61 -10.49
CA LEU A 481 19.96 -40.97 -11.63
C LEU A 481 19.43 -42.00 -12.65
N ASP A 482 18.59 -41.57 -13.58
CA ASP A 482 18.13 -42.37 -14.73
C ASP A 482 19.27 -42.66 -15.72
N ARG A 483 20.21 -41.71 -15.84
CA ARG A 483 21.37 -41.75 -16.71
C ARG A 483 22.47 -40.82 -16.19
N PRO A 484 23.76 -41.05 -16.52
CA PRO A 484 24.87 -40.19 -16.09
C PRO A 484 24.69 -38.70 -16.39
N LEU A 485 25.31 -37.84 -15.58
CA LEU A 485 25.57 -36.44 -15.92
C LEU A 485 26.56 -36.36 -17.09
N GLY A 486 26.40 -35.36 -17.96
CA GLY A 486 27.21 -35.16 -19.16
C GLY A 486 28.38 -34.19 -18.97
N LYS A 487 28.45 -33.52 -17.80
CA LYS A 487 29.36 -32.43 -17.47
C LYS A 487 29.88 -32.55 -16.04
N ASP A 488 30.96 -31.81 -15.76
CA ASP A 488 31.48 -31.65 -14.41
C ASP A 488 30.71 -30.53 -13.69
N HIS A 489 30.38 -30.76 -12.41
CA HIS A 489 29.64 -29.83 -11.53
C HIS A 489 30.40 -29.64 -10.21
N ALA A 490 30.30 -28.45 -9.61
CA ALA A 490 31.10 -28.08 -8.45
C ALA A 490 30.54 -28.63 -7.12
N ALA A 491 31.40 -28.73 -6.10
CA ALA A 491 30.90 -28.82 -4.73
C ALA A 491 30.15 -27.53 -4.37
N ALA A 492 29.09 -27.64 -3.57
CA ALA A 492 28.12 -26.60 -3.28
C ALA A 492 27.29 -26.09 -4.48
N SER A 493 27.39 -26.68 -5.68
CA SER A 493 26.43 -26.41 -6.78
C SER A 493 24.99 -26.68 -6.33
N TRP A 494 24.07 -25.79 -6.70
CA TRP A 494 22.65 -25.90 -6.41
C TRP A 494 21.98 -27.06 -7.17
N VAL A 495 21.06 -27.73 -6.48
CA VAL A 495 20.20 -28.79 -7.03
C VAL A 495 18.75 -28.49 -6.67
N GLU A 496 17.93 -28.14 -7.66
CA GLU A 496 16.47 -28.01 -7.51
C GLU A 496 15.80 -29.37 -7.79
N ASN A 497 14.68 -29.68 -7.13
CA ASN A 497 13.83 -30.82 -7.43
C ASN A 497 12.40 -30.45 -7.88
N SER A 498 11.65 -31.46 -8.29
CA SER A 498 10.27 -31.35 -8.80
C SER A 498 9.17 -31.23 -7.72
N ARG A 499 9.49 -30.85 -6.47
CA ARG A 499 8.56 -30.73 -5.33
C ARG A 499 8.56 -29.33 -4.71
N ALA A 500 7.58 -29.02 -3.87
CA ALA A 500 7.54 -27.74 -3.15
C ALA A 500 8.64 -27.65 -2.08
N GLY A 501 9.23 -26.47 -1.91
CA GLY A 501 10.27 -26.20 -0.91
C GLY A 501 9.74 -26.25 0.52
N THR A 502 10.53 -26.86 1.41
CA THR A 502 10.18 -27.04 2.84
C THR A 502 11.35 -26.76 3.79
N SER A 503 12.44 -26.17 3.30
CA SER A 503 13.47 -25.58 4.18
C SER A 503 12.92 -24.35 4.91
N GLY A 504 13.66 -23.86 5.90
CA GLY A 504 13.31 -22.60 6.58
C GLY A 504 13.24 -21.46 5.58
N LEU A 505 14.24 -21.35 4.71
CA LEU A 505 14.30 -20.29 3.69
C LEU A 505 13.13 -20.40 2.70
N ASP A 506 12.83 -21.60 2.17
CA ASP A 506 11.71 -21.79 1.21
C ASP A 506 10.34 -21.40 1.77
N THR A 507 10.22 -21.32 3.10
CA THR A 507 8.95 -21.16 3.80
C THR A 507 8.92 -19.99 4.78
N GLN A 508 9.95 -19.13 4.79
CA GLN A 508 10.11 -18.05 5.78
C GLN A 508 9.92 -18.56 7.22
N GLY A 509 10.60 -19.66 7.56
CA GLY A 509 10.53 -20.34 8.87
C GLY A 509 9.17 -20.96 9.22
N SER A 510 8.23 -21.07 8.29
CA SER A 510 6.81 -21.26 8.59
C SER A 510 6.20 -22.57 8.06
N ASN A 511 5.26 -23.17 8.80
CA ASN A 511 4.51 -24.33 8.33
C ASN A 511 3.42 -23.93 7.32
N MET A 512 3.82 -23.78 6.05
CA MET A 512 2.97 -23.38 4.92
C MET A 512 2.06 -24.49 4.36
N ARG A 513 1.57 -25.37 5.25
CA ARG A 513 0.67 -26.48 4.91
C ARG A 513 -0.80 -26.19 5.23
N PHE A 514 -1.70 -26.84 4.50
CA PHE A 514 -3.13 -26.86 4.76
C PHE A 514 -3.63 -28.29 4.55
N PHE A 515 -4.51 -28.77 5.42
CA PHE A 515 -5.04 -30.13 5.38
C PHE A 515 -6.55 -30.09 5.16
N TYR A 516 -7.06 -30.96 4.28
CA TYR A 516 -8.48 -31.03 3.95
C TYR A 516 -8.92 -32.50 3.90
N THR A 517 -9.73 -32.94 4.86
CA THR A 517 -10.45 -34.22 4.77
C THR A 517 -11.62 -34.07 3.82
N GLU A 518 -11.63 -34.87 2.77
CA GLU A 518 -12.68 -34.92 1.75
C GLU A 518 -14.00 -35.49 2.30
N LYS A 519 -15.12 -35.02 1.74
CA LYS A 519 -16.40 -35.74 1.69
C LYS A 519 -16.61 -36.41 0.32
N ASP A 520 -17.64 -37.25 0.20
CA ASP A 520 -17.95 -37.92 -1.07
C ASP A 520 -18.47 -36.96 -2.16
N GLY A 521 -18.02 -37.18 -3.40
CA GLY A 521 -18.53 -36.52 -4.60
C GLY A 521 -17.89 -35.17 -4.96
N PRO A 522 -18.53 -34.36 -5.83
CA PRO A 522 -17.97 -33.10 -6.29
C PRO A 522 -17.88 -32.05 -5.18
N GLN A 523 -16.70 -31.46 -4.98
CA GLN A 523 -16.44 -30.48 -3.92
C GLN A 523 -15.34 -29.47 -4.32
N THR A 524 -15.10 -28.47 -3.48
CA THR A 524 -13.96 -27.54 -3.64
C THR A 524 -13.24 -27.43 -2.30
N ALA A 525 -12.04 -28.01 -2.25
CA ALA A 525 -11.13 -27.92 -1.14
C ALA A 525 -10.42 -26.57 -1.16
N ARG A 526 -10.86 -25.62 -0.33
CA ARG A 526 -10.35 -24.25 -0.26
C ARG A 526 -9.97 -23.91 1.18
N ALA A 527 -8.76 -23.40 1.37
CA ALA A 527 -8.31 -22.83 2.63
C ALA A 527 -9.00 -21.48 2.92
N PHE A 528 -9.14 -21.13 4.19
CA PHE A 528 -9.74 -19.88 4.65
C PHE A 528 -8.71 -18.77 4.85
N THR A 529 -7.52 -19.07 5.39
CA THR A 529 -6.50 -18.06 5.72
C THR A 529 -5.49 -17.89 4.60
N TYR A 530 -5.37 -16.68 4.05
CA TYR A 530 -4.42 -16.36 2.96
C TYR A 530 -2.97 -16.32 3.46
N TRP A 531 -2.04 -16.72 2.59
CA TRP A 531 -0.60 -16.68 2.81
C TRP A 531 0.11 -16.25 1.53
N GLY A 532 1.33 -15.71 1.61
CA GLY A 532 2.20 -15.47 0.45
C GLY A 532 2.85 -16.78 -0.03
N TRP A 533 2.73 -17.12 -1.32
CA TRP A 533 3.38 -18.29 -1.94
C TRP A 533 3.35 -18.24 -3.48
N ARG A 534 4.21 -19.03 -4.14
CA ARG A 534 4.24 -19.22 -5.61
C ARG A 534 3.88 -20.65 -6.04
N TYR A 535 4.37 -21.64 -5.31
CA TYR A 535 4.15 -23.06 -5.61
C TYR A 535 3.09 -23.66 -4.70
N LEU A 536 2.30 -24.60 -5.23
CA LEU A 536 1.34 -25.42 -4.48
C LEU A 536 1.52 -26.88 -4.88
N GLN A 537 1.98 -27.69 -3.93
CA GLN A 537 2.00 -29.15 -4.05
C GLN A 537 0.74 -29.74 -3.42
N ILE A 538 0.11 -30.67 -4.13
CA ILE A 538 -1.06 -31.44 -3.71
C ILE A 538 -0.66 -32.91 -3.70
N SER A 539 -0.46 -33.49 -2.52
CA SER A 539 -0.09 -34.91 -2.38
C SER A 539 -1.29 -35.82 -2.65
N ASP A 540 -1.09 -36.85 -3.49
CA ASP A 540 -2.08 -37.81 -4.02
C ASP A 540 -3.56 -37.38 -3.92
N PRO A 541 -4.06 -36.57 -4.88
CA PRO A 541 -5.45 -36.13 -4.91
C PRO A 541 -6.46 -37.24 -5.30
N GLY A 542 -6.04 -38.48 -5.53
CA GLY A 542 -6.92 -39.60 -5.93
C GLY A 542 -7.57 -39.48 -7.32
N GLU A 543 -7.57 -38.29 -7.94
CA GLU A 543 -8.04 -38.04 -9.30
C GLU A 543 -7.07 -37.16 -10.09
N LYS A 544 -7.08 -37.28 -11.43
CA LYS A 544 -6.21 -36.47 -12.29
C LYS A 544 -6.70 -35.01 -12.34
N LEU A 545 -5.98 -34.11 -11.68
CA LEU A 545 -6.20 -32.67 -11.73
C LEU A 545 -5.69 -32.03 -13.04
N THR A 546 -6.31 -30.91 -13.43
CA THR A 546 -5.90 -30.04 -14.53
C THR A 546 -5.72 -28.59 -14.05
N ALA A 547 -5.11 -27.72 -14.85
CA ALA A 547 -4.89 -26.32 -14.48
C ALA A 547 -6.19 -25.53 -14.25
N ARG A 548 -7.36 -26.03 -14.69
CA ARG A 548 -8.68 -25.45 -14.40
C ARG A 548 -9.23 -25.85 -13.03
N ASP A 549 -8.73 -26.95 -12.48
CA ASP A 549 -9.17 -27.50 -11.20
C ASP A 549 -8.35 -26.94 -10.03
N VAL A 550 -7.10 -26.54 -10.30
CA VAL A 550 -6.20 -25.91 -9.32
C VAL A 550 -6.25 -24.39 -9.46
N THR A 551 -6.40 -23.69 -8.34
CA THR A 551 -6.52 -22.23 -8.27
C THR A 551 -5.84 -21.65 -7.04
N ALA A 552 -5.40 -20.40 -7.15
CA ALA A 552 -5.13 -19.53 -6.01
C ALA A 552 -6.15 -18.40 -6.05
N VAL A 553 -6.78 -18.08 -4.92
CA VAL A 553 -7.62 -16.87 -4.80
C VAL A 553 -6.76 -15.79 -4.17
N VAL A 554 -6.27 -14.88 -5.01
CA VAL A 554 -5.45 -13.75 -4.59
C VAL A 554 -6.33 -12.71 -3.93
N GLN A 555 -5.86 -12.13 -2.83
CA GLN A 555 -6.50 -11.02 -2.15
C GLN A 555 -5.52 -9.89 -1.82
N ASN A 556 -6.06 -8.67 -1.76
CA ASN A 556 -5.38 -7.42 -1.44
C ASN A 556 -6.43 -6.28 -1.38
N THR A 557 -6.04 -5.10 -0.90
CA THR A 557 -6.89 -3.89 -0.97
C THR A 557 -7.34 -3.61 -2.41
N ASP A 558 -8.53 -3.00 -2.58
CA ASP A 558 -8.92 -2.42 -3.86
C ASP A 558 -7.96 -1.30 -4.27
N ALA A 559 -7.59 -1.27 -5.56
CA ALA A 559 -6.69 -0.30 -6.16
C ALA A 559 -6.90 -0.29 -7.69
N ALA A 560 -7.81 0.57 -8.14
CA ALA A 560 -8.35 0.55 -9.52
C ALA A 560 -7.47 1.25 -10.58
N HIS A 561 -6.33 1.87 -10.21
CA HIS A 561 -5.61 2.80 -11.06
C HIS A 561 -4.11 2.48 -11.19
N PRO A 562 -3.74 1.31 -11.78
CA PRO A 562 -2.35 0.93 -11.99
C PRO A 562 -1.62 1.92 -12.90
N ALA A 563 -0.50 2.45 -12.42
CA ALA A 563 0.45 3.19 -13.23
C ALA A 563 1.10 2.27 -14.27
N THR A 564 1.53 2.87 -15.38
CA THR A 564 2.21 2.16 -16.46
C THR A 564 3.60 2.72 -16.67
N PHE A 565 4.57 1.86 -16.96
CA PHE A 565 5.91 2.25 -17.38
C PHE A 565 6.42 1.29 -18.46
N ARG A 566 7.13 1.83 -19.45
CA ARG A 566 7.92 1.12 -20.45
C ARG A 566 9.12 1.97 -20.85
N SER A 567 10.22 1.34 -21.22
CA SER A 567 11.48 2.02 -21.55
C SER A 567 12.20 1.37 -22.73
N SER A 568 13.46 1.74 -22.95
CA SER A 568 14.36 1.01 -23.86
C SER A 568 15.23 -0.03 -23.13
N ASP A 569 14.95 -0.32 -21.86
CA ASP A 569 15.61 -1.33 -21.05
C ASP A 569 14.56 -2.32 -20.53
N GLY A 570 14.63 -3.57 -20.99
CA GLY A 570 13.64 -4.59 -20.62
C GLY A 570 13.70 -4.99 -19.14
N THR A 571 14.87 -4.93 -18.52
CA THR A 571 15.06 -5.23 -17.09
C THR A 571 14.39 -4.14 -16.25
N LEU A 572 14.48 -2.86 -16.65
CA LEU A 572 13.82 -1.77 -15.94
C LEU A 572 12.28 -1.89 -15.98
N ASP A 573 11.71 -2.31 -17.11
CA ASP A 573 10.27 -2.60 -17.25
C ASP A 573 9.82 -3.74 -16.32
N GLU A 574 10.63 -4.80 -16.19
CA GLU A 574 10.37 -5.92 -15.29
C GLU A 574 10.56 -5.57 -13.81
N VAL A 575 11.56 -4.73 -13.49
CA VAL A 575 11.81 -4.20 -12.14
C VAL A 575 10.69 -3.27 -11.68
N PHE A 576 10.21 -2.36 -12.53
CA PHE A 576 8.99 -1.60 -12.24
C PHE A 576 7.81 -2.53 -11.95
N SER A 577 7.64 -3.56 -12.78
CA SER A 577 6.61 -4.58 -12.62
C SER A 577 6.79 -5.47 -11.39
N LEU A 578 8.00 -5.57 -10.83
CA LEU A 578 8.31 -6.26 -9.57
C LEU A 578 7.89 -5.40 -8.38
N MET A 579 8.42 -4.17 -8.31
CA MET A 579 8.18 -3.22 -7.22
C MET A 579 6.68 -2.89 -7.05
N GLN A 580 5.97 -2.61 -8.15
CA GLN A 580 4.51 -2.37 -8.14
C GLN A 580 3.72 -3.57 -7.59
N ARG A 581 4.12 -4.80 -7.93
CA ARG A 581 3.44 -6.02 -7.46
C ARG A 581 3.69 -6.28 -5.98
N SER A 582 4.90 -6.03 -5.47
CA SER A 582 5.24 -6.30 -4.08
C SER A 582 4.39 -5.47 -3.11
N ALA A 583 4.41 -4.15 -3.24
CA ALA A 583 3.61 -3.29 -2.38
C ALA A 583 2.09 -3.59 -2.48
N LEU A 584 1.58 -3.89 -3.68
CA LEU A 584 0.17 -4.24 -3.89
C LEU A 584 -0.20 -5.67 -3.45
N GLN A 585 0.75 -6.51 -3.05
CA GLN A 585 0.46 -7.83 -2.44
C GLN A 585 0.63 -7.83 -0.92
N SER A 586 1.50 -6.95 -0.38
CA SER A 586 1.55 -6.62 1.04
C SER A 586 0.31 -5.86 1.53
N ALA A 587 -0.25 -4.94 0.73
CA ALA A 587 -1.44 -4.17 1.07
C ALA A 587 -2.73 -5.03 1.18
N GLN A 588 -3.22 -5.26 2.40
CA GLN A 588 -4.46 -5.98 2.74
C GLN A 588 -5.48 -5.00 3.41
N ASN A 589 -6.13 -5.37 4.53
CA ASN A 589 -6.88 -4.40 5.36
C ASN A 589 -5.97 -3.51 6.22
N VAL A 590 -4.67 -3.83 6.25
CA VAL A 590 -3.52 -3.05 6.75
C VAL A 590 -2.38 -3.24 5.73
N PHE A 591 -1.38 -2.37 5.73
CA PHE A 591 -0.10 -2.69 5.05
C PHE A 591 0.63 -3.79 5.84
N LEU A 592 1.43 -4.63 5.17
CA LEU A 592 2.04 -5.81 5.78
C LEU A 592 3.48 -5.99 5.29
N ASP A 593 4.43 -5.91 6.22
CA ASP A 593 5.83 -6.27 6.03
C ASP A 593 6.02 -7.48 5.09
N THR A 594 5.33 -8.58 5.40
CA THR A 594 5.21 -9.77 4.56
C THR A 594 3.82 -10.43 4.70
N PRO A 595 3.16 -10.85 3.61
CA PRO A 595 1.90 -11.60 3.65
C PRO A 595 2.06 -13.06 4.13
N THR A 596 3.22 -13.41 4.69
CA THR A 596 3.59 -14.76 5.16
C THR A 596 3.87 -14.76 6.66
N ARG A 597 5.10 -14.46 7.11
CA ARG A 597 5.53 -14.89 8.45
C ARG A 597 5.08 -14.02 9.62
N GLU A 598 5.19 -12.70 9.54
CA GLU A 598 4.87 -11.77 10.62
C GLU A 598 3.48 -11.16 10.41
N LYS A 599 3.23 -10.62 9.21
CA LYS A 599 2.02 -9.89 8.87
C LYS A 599 1.82 -8.70 9.84
N GLY A 600 2.89 -7.96 10.07
CA GLY A 600 2.94 -6.74 10.85
C GLY A 600 2.75 -5.50 9.97
N GLN A 601 1.82 -4.62 10.37
CA GLN A 601 1.82 -3.26 9.85
C GLN A 601 2.93 -2.47 10.55
N PHE A 602 4.17 -2.66 10.08
CA PHE A 602 5.35 -1.92 10.53
C PHE A 602 5.34 -0.49 9.97
N LEU A 603 5.81 0.50 10.73
CA LEU A 603 5.66 1.92 10.38
C LEU A 603 6.47 2.34 9.13
N GLY A 604 7.77 2.00 9.05
CA GLY A 604 8.59 2.32 7.88
C GLY A 604 8.10 1.58 6.63
N ASP A 605 7.88 0.27 6.76
CA ASP A 605 7.26 -0.59 5.75
C ASP A 605 5.97 0.02 5.20
N THR A 606 5.08 0.49 6.09
CA THR A 606 3.82 1.15 5.74
C THR A 606 4.03 2.46 5.00
N VAL A 607 5.00 3.29 5.42
CA VAL A 607 5.33 4.54 4.72
C VAL A 607 5.75 4.24 3.29
N ASP A 608 6.69 3.31 3.09
CA ASP A 608 7.22 3.01 1.77
C ASP A 608 6.23 2.24 0.87
N GLU A 609 5.46 1.28 1.41
CA GLU A 609 4.34 0.65 0.70
C GLU A 609 3.23 1.64 0.34
N SER A 610 2.95 2.62 1.19
CA SER A 610 1.98 3.68 0.91
C SER A 610 2.47 4.61 -0.20
N PHE A 611 3.75 5.01 -0.20
CA PHE A 611 4.34 5.78 -1.30
C PHE A 611 4.28 4.99 -2.61
N ALA A 612 4.58 3.69 -2.57
CA ALA A 612 4.52 2.79 -3.70
C ALA A 612 3.09 2.64 -4.26
N THR A 613 2.10 2.36 -3.41
CA THR A 613 0.72 2.08 -3.82
C THR A 613 -0.06 3.34 -4.21
N MET A 614 0.19 4.49 -3.56
CA MET A 614 -0.30 5.81 -4.02
C MET A 614 0.20 6.12 -5.43
N ALA A 615 1.50 5.90 -5.71
CA ALA A 615 2.11 6.25 -6.98
C ALA A 615 1.81 5.24 -8.09
N ALA A 616 1.87 3.94 -7.79
CA ALA A 616 1.81 2.87 -8.79
C ALA A 616 0.45 2.17 -8.91
N SER A 617 -0.51 2.41 -8.00
CA SER A 617 -1.83 1.76 -8.00
C SER A 617 -3.02 2.71 -7.75
N GLY A 618 -2.75 3.95 -7.35
CA GLY A 618 -3.77 4.92 -6.95
C GLY A 618 -4.43 4.64 -5.59
N GLU A 619 -3.83 3.76 -4.77
CA GLU A 619 -4.30 3.45 -3.41
C GLU A 619 -4.15 4.70 -2.52
N ARG A 620 -5.23 5.14 -1.86
CA ARG A 620 -5.23 6.22 -0.86
C ARG A 620 -6.13 5.97 0.36
N SER A 621 -6.98 4.95 0.34
CA SER A 621 -7.95 4.64 1.40
C SER A 621 -7.30 3.84 2.53
N LEU A 622 -6.48 2.84 2.19
CA LEU A 622 -5.66 2.10 3.14
C LEU A 622 -4.59 3.02 3.74
N THR A 623 -3.96 3.86 2.92
CA THR A 623 -3.05 4.93 3.37
C THR A 623 -3.70 5.84 4.41
N ARG A 624 -4.92 6.34 4.14
CA ARG A 624 -5.66 7.18 5.11
C ARG A 624 -5.95 6.44 6.41
N GLN A 625 -6.37 5.18 6.31
CA GLN A 625 -6.67 4.32 7.46
C GLN A 625 -5.41 4.03 8.29
N ALA A 626 -4.27 3.77 7.65
CA ALA A 626 -3.00 3.50 8.31
C ALA A 626 -2.43 4.74 9.01
N ILE A 627 -2.53 5.94 8.41
CA ILE A 627 -2.15 7.20 9.07
C ILE A 627 -2.94 7.36 10.38
N VAL A 628 -4.27 7.15 10.35
CA VAL A 628 -5.13 7.21 11.55
C VAL A 628 -4.74 6.15 12.58
N SER A 629 -4.47 4.91 12.15
CA SER A 629 -3.99 3.83 13.03
C SER A 629 -2.70 4.23 13.77
N PHE A 630 -1.71 4.80 13.08
CA PHE A 630 -0.48 5.24 13.75
C PHE A 630 -0.67 6.49 14.63
N MET A 631 -1.57 7.43 14.27
CA MET A 631 -1.98 8.52 15.17
C MET A 631 -2.55 8.00 16.50
N ASN A 632 -3.41 6.98 16.46
CA ASN A 632 -3.91 6.33 17.67
C ASN A 632 -2.78 5.67 18.48
N SER A 633 -1.80 5.05 17.80
CA SER A 633 -0.65 4.43 18.44
C SER A 633 0.15 5.42 19.33
N GLN A 634 0.31 6.68 18.89
CA GLN A 634 0.92 7.73 19.71
C GLN A 634 0.04 8.07 20.92
N ALA A 635 -1.24 8.35 20.69
CA ALA A 635 -2.19 8.71 21.75
C ALA A 635 -2.30 7.62 22.84
N ARG A 636 -2.17 6.35 22.43
CA ARG A 636 -2.20 5.17 23.29
C ARG A 636 -0.90 4.96 24.07
N TYR A 637 0.27 5.06 23.43
CA TYR A 637 1.53 4.56 24.01
C TYR A 637 2.63 5.61 24.23
N TRP A 638 2.59 6.77 23.56
CA TRP A 638 3.76 7.65 23.40
C TRP A 638 3.46 9.12 23.76
N PRO A 639 3.27 9.45 25.05
CA PRO A 639 3.11 10.84 25.51
C PRO A 639 4.37 11.69 25.33
N ASN A 640 5.50 11.09 24.96
CA ASN A 640 6.75 11.75 24.56
C ASN A 640 6.85 12.01 23.05
N GLY A 641 5.82 11.69 22.25
CA GLY A 641 5.71 12.07 20.84
C GLY A 641 6.25 11.07 19.81
N ALA A 642 6.75 9.91 20.22
CA ALA A 642 7.08 8.83 19.29
C ALA A 642 5.82 8.11 18.76
N LEU A 643 6.02 7.04 17.97
CA LEU A 643 4.97 6.19 17.41
C LEU A 643 5.28 4.71 17.73
N ASN A 644 4.29 3.83 17.61
CA ASN A 644 4.56 2.39 17.74
C ASN A 644 5.10 1.85 16.41
N SER A 645 6.19 1.08 16.44
CA SER A 645 6.85 0.59 15.22
C SER A 645 6.07 -0.48 14.49
N VAL A 646 5.11 -1.15 15.15
CA VAL A 646 4.03 -1.93 14.54
C VAL A 646 2.72 -1.52 15.19
N TYR A 647 1.65 -1.34 14.40
CA TYR A 647 0.33 -1.06 14.95
C TYR A 647 -0.81 -1.53 14.05
N PRO A 648 -1.80 -2.31 14.55
CA PRO A 648 -1.93 -2.83 15.92
C PRO A 648 -0.90 -3.95 16.23
N ASN A 649 -0.65 -4.23 17.51
CA ASN A 649 0.42 -5.14 17.95
C ASN A 649 0.12 -5.90 19.27
N GLY A 650 0.52 -7.16 19.35
CA GLY A 650 0.25 -8.03 20.51
C GLY A 650 1.30 -7.90 21.61
N ASP A 651 2.50 -7.48 21.23
CA ASP A 651 3.65 -7.26 22.13
C ASP A 651 3.71 -5.81 22.66
N ALA A 652 2.56 -5.12 22.64
CA ALA A 652 2.36 -3.77 23.15
C ALA A 652 3.34 -2.72 22.56
N LYS A 653 4.02 -1.99 23.45
CA LYS A 653 4.77 -0.76 23.17
C LYS A 653 6.18 -1.05 22.65
N ARG A 654 6.46 -0.69 21.38
CA ARG A 654 7.77 -0.83 20.72
C ARG A 654 7.97 0.34 19.75
N ASP A 655 9.16 0.94 19.71
CA ASP A 655 9.54 1.99 18.74
C ASP A 655 10.80 1.57 17.97
N ILE A 656 10.91 2.11 16.75
CA ILE A 656 12.06 2.07 15.85
C ILE A 656 12.26 3.56 15.51
N PRO A 657 13.20 4.27 16.15
CA PRO A 657 13.15 5.73 16.21
C PRO A 657 13.15 6.46 14.86
N ASP A 658 13.87 5.93 13.87
CA ASP A 658 13.90 6.42 12.50
C ASP A 658 12.57 6.18 11.75
N TYR A 659 11.85 5.09 12.03
CA TYR A 659 10.47 4.91 11.54
C TYR A 659 9.54 5.99 12.11
N THR A 660 9.70 6.36 13.39
CA THR A 660 8.96 7.46 14.01
C THR A 660 9.20 8.79 13.26
N GLU A 661 10.44 9.06 12.83
CA GLU A 661 10.79 10.29 12.08
C GLU A 661 10.19 10.35 10.66
N MET A 662 9.87 9.21 10.04
CA MET A 662 9.28 9.16 8.68
C MET A 662 7.81 9.65 8.63
N PHE A 663 7.08 9.58 9.74
CA PHE A 663 5.63 9.85 9.77
C PHE A 663 5.22 11.25 9.26
N PRO A 664 5.90 12.37 9.59
CA PRO A 664 5.53 13.68 9.06
C PRO A 664 5.74 13.81 7.55
N GLU A 665 6.77 13.18 6.97
CA GLU A 665 6.97 13.16 5.51
C GLU A 665 5.80 12.44 4.83
N TRP A 666 5.35 11.33 5.41
CA TRP A 666 4.26 10.51 4.88
C TRP A 666 2.91 11.22 4.86
N VAL A 667 2.54 11.90 5.95
CA VAL A 667 1.32 12.72 5.98
C VAL A 667 1.38 13.83 4.92
N MET A 668 2.55 14.43 4.70
CA MET A 668 2.72 15.44 3.64
C MET A 668 2.68 14.85 2.23
N ARG A 669 3.27 13.68 1.99
CA ARG A 669 3.18 12.96 0.70
C ARG A 669 1.72 12.59 0.38
N TYR A 670 0.96 12.15 1.37
CA TYR A 670 -0.48 11.90 1.25
C TYR A 670 -1.23 13.18 0.88
N TYR A 671 -1.07 14.26 1.65
CA TYR A 671 -1.75 15.54 1.40
C TYR A 671 -1.39 16.14 0.02
N ARG A 672 -0.12 16.08 -0.41
CA ARG A 672 0.27 16.50 -1.77
C ARG A 672 -0.42 15.66 -2.85
N THR A 673 -0.65 14.38 -2.60
CA THR A 673 -1.31 13.46 -3.54
C THR A 673 -2.82 13.70 -3.63
N THR A 674 -3.53 13.79 -2.49
CA THR A 674 -5.01 13.81 -2.44
C THR A 674 -5.61 15.21 -2.30
N GLY A 675 -4.96 16.08 -1.52
CA GLY A 675 -5.55 17.34 -1.07
C GLY A 675 -6.46 17.22 0.16
N ASP A 676 -6.46 16.08 0.89
CA ASP A 676 -7.21 15.93 2.15
C ASP A 676 -6.62 16.83 3.27
N ARG A 677 -7.06 18.09 3.25
CA ARG A 677 -6.74 19.11 4.26
C ARG A 677 -7.34 18.78 5.64
N GLU A 678 -8.34 17.91 5.71
CA GLU A 678 -8.96 17.51 6.98
C GLU A 678 -8.08 16.52 7.74
N LEU A 679 -7.57 15.48 7.08
CA LEU A 679 -6.57 14.59 7.69
C LEU A 679 -5.32 15.37 8.06
N LEU A 680 -4.84 16.29 7.21
CA LEU A 680 -3.69 17.14 7.54
C LEU A 680 -3.94 17.96 8.82
N ALA A 681 -5.12 18.55 8.99
CA ALA A 681 -5.50 19.28 10.19
C ALA A 681 -5.60 18.39 11.44
N ARG A 682 -6.07 17.15 11.30
CA ARG A 682 -6.11 16.13 12.36
C ARG A 682 -4.71 15.63 12.74
N ALA A 683 -3.80 15.54 11.76
CA ALA A 683 -2.46 14.97 11.93
C ALA A 683 -1.41 15.99 12.42
N LEU A 684 -1.52 17.29 12.09
CA LEU A 684 -0.54 18.31 12.50
C LEU A 684 -0.16 18.25 14.01
N PRO A 685 -1.09 18.06 14.98
CA PRO A 685 -0.71 17.87 16.37
C PRO A 685 0.23 16.68 16.62
N VAL A 686 -0.03 15.53 15.98
CA VAL A 686 0.80 14.32 16.08
C VAL A 686 2.16 14.53 15.41
N MET A 687 2.19 15.18 14.24
CA MET A 687 3.43 15.51 13.53
C MET A 687 4.32 16.46 14.34
N ARG A 688 3.74 17.45 15.04
CA ARG A 688 4.48 18.32 15.97
C ARG A 688 5.06 17.54 17.13
N ASN A 689 4.30 16.61 17.71
CA ASN A 689 4.80 15.75 18.79
C ASN A 689 6.01 14.91 18.33
N VAL A 690 6.02 14.40 17.08
CA VAL A 690 7.19 13.73 16.49
C VAL A 690 8.38 14.69 16.33
N ALA A 691 8.15 15.90 15.81
CA ALA A 691 9.24 16.88 15.67
C ALA A 691 9.75 17.41 17.03
N ASP A 692 8.91 17.44 18.08
CA ASP A 692 9.30 17.73 19.46
C ASP A 692 10.04 16.55 20.11
N TYR A 693 9.67 15.29 19.82
CA TYR A 693 10.41 14.08 20.19
C TYR A 693 11.85 14.15 19.67
N VAL A 694 12.04 14.41 18.37
CA VAL A 694 13.36 14.63 17.76
C VAL A 694 14.08 15.82 18.41
N SER A 695 13.39 16.95 18.60
CA SER A 695 13.97 18.14 19.24
C SER A 695 14.43 17.90 20.68
N SER A 696 13.81 16.95 21.40
CA SER A 696 14.18 16.59 22.77
C SER A 696 15.47 15.78 22.88
N ALA A 697 15.93 15.18 21.78
CA ALA A 697 17.16 14.41 21.68
C ALA A 697 18.33 15.23 21.07
N VAL A 698 18.16 16.54 20.89
CA VAL A 698 19.22 17.44 20.40
C VAL A 698 20.17 17.80 21.54
N ASP A 699 21.47 17.59 21.31
CA ASP A 699 22.55 17.81 22.27
C ASP A 699 23.16 19.22 22.24
N ASP A 700 24.23 19.44 23.03
CA ASP A 700 24.97 20.70 23.09
C ASP A 700 25.79 21.01 21.81
N ARG A 701 25.93 20.03 20.91
CA ARG A 701 26.51 20.18 19.57
C ARG A 701 25.47 20.65 18.54
N GLY A 702 24.19 20.73 18.94
CA GLY A 702 23.07 21.09 18.06
C GLY A 702 22.61 19.96 17.15
N LEU A 703 22.98 18.71 17.46
CA LEU A 703 22.67 17.53 16.67
C LEU A 703 21.76 16.57 17.45
N VAL A 704 20.91 15.83 16.76
CA VAL A 704 20.20 14.68 17.34
C VAL A 704 21.24 13.64 17.76
N ALA A 705 21.17 13.19 19.01
CA ALA A 705 22.02 12.14 19.58
C ALA A 705 21.20 10.85 19.78
N ASP A 706 20.75 10.61 21.01
CA ASP A 706 20.12 9.37 21.43
C ASP A 706 18.59 9.50 21.49
N LEU A 707 17.91 9.15 20.38
CA LEU A 707 16.43 9.15 20.33
C LEU A 707 15.87 8.15 21.38
N PRO A 708 14.98 8.58 22.30
CA PRO A 708 14.73 7.85 23.55
C PRO A 708 13.66 6.73 23.51
N GLY A 709 13.08 6.40 22.36
CA GLY A 709 12.04 5.37 22.24
C GLY A 709 12.52 3.95 21.93
N GLY A 710 13.66 3.80 21.24
CA GLY A 710 14.16 2.52 20.73
C GLY A 710 14.71 1.57 21.80
N SER A 711 14.82 0.28 21.47
CA SER A 711 15.38 -0.73 22.38
C SER A 711 16.00 -1.93 21.64
N GLY A 712 16.92 -2.65 22.29
CA GLY A 712 17.56 -3.83 21.69
C GLY A 712 18.31 -3.49 20.40
N ALA A 713 18.06 -4.24 19.32
CA ALA A 713 18.62 -3.99 17.99
C ALA A 713 18.10 -2.71 17.31
N TYR A 714 17.06 -2.08 17.87
CA TYR A 714 16.41 -0.86 17.37
C TYR A 714 16.81 0.40 18.15
N LEU A 715 17.79 0.30 19.05
CA LEU A 715 18.19 1.38 19.95
C LEU A 715 18.81 2.57 19.17
N HIS A 716 18.18 3.74 19.29
CA HIS A 716 18.55 5.00 18.60
C HIS A 716 18.53 4.95 17.05
N GLY A 717 17.75 4.02 16.48
CA GLY A 717 17.51 3.90 15.04
C GLY A 717 18.26 2.73 14.39
N ILE A 718 17.69 2.17 13.32
CA ILE A 718 18.25 1.02 12.59
C ILE A 718 19.12 1.40 11.39
N ILE A 719 18.96 2.58 10.80
CA ILE A 719 19.66 3.08 9.60
C ILE A 719 19.31 2.32 8.32
N ASP A 720 19.50 1.00 8.33
CA ASP A 720 19.05 0.04 7.33
C ASP A 720 18.84 -1.32 7.98
N TRP A 721 18.04 -2.17 7.35
CA TRP A 721 17.66 -3.49 7.86
C TRP A 721 17.64 -4.57 6.77
N PRO A 722 18.04 -5.80 7.09
CA PRO A 722 18.80 -6.24 8.28
C PRO A 722 20.24 -5.67 8.29
N SER A 723 21.03 -6.00 9.32
CA SER A 723 22.40 -5.48 9.49
C SER A 723 23.32 -5.57 8.24
N PRO A 724 23.27 -6.63 7.39
CA PRO A 724 24.01 -6.66 6.11
C PRO A 724 23.75 -5.44 5.20
N MET A 725 22.50 -4.95 5.16
CA MET A 725 22.07 -3.84 4.31
C MET A 725 22.59 -2.47 4.77
N ARG A 726 23.34 -2.43 5.87
CA ARG A 726 24.07 -1.23 6.35
C ARG A 726 25.42 -1.05 5.65
N TYR A 727 25.93 -2.06 4.94
CA TYR A 727 27.21 -2.02 4.19
C TYR A 727 28.40 -1.45 4.98
N GLY A 728 28.44 -1.70 6.30
CA GLY A 728 29.49 -1.20 7.20
C GLY A 728 29.22 0.14 7.88
N TYR A 729 28.00 0.71 7.78
CA TYR A 729 27.60 1.91 8.53
C TYR A 729 27.90 1.74 10.03
N VAL A 730 28.66 2.68 10.60
CA VAL A 730 29.09 2.61 12.00
C VAL A 730 27.95 3.03 12.92
N THR A 731 27.24 2.06 13.49
CA THR A 731 26.20 2.28 14.52
C THR A 731 26.76 2.40 15.93
N ASP A 732 27.89 1.74 16.19
CA ASP A 732 28.42 1.49 17.52
C ASP A 732 29.37 2.61 17.93
N GLY A 733 29.12 3.22 19.10
CA GLY A 733 29.84 4.41 19.56
C GLY A 733 29.51 5.71 18.80
N ASN A 734 28.74 5.61 17.71
CA ASN A 734 28.18 6.75 16.98
C ASN A 734 27.03 7.36 17.79
N VAL A 735 27.17 8.61 18.22
CA VAL A 735 26.12 9.33 18.95
C VAL A 735 25.27 10.17 18.00
N ASN A 736 25.89 10.99 17.15
CA ASN A 736 25.17 11.86 16.21
C ASN A 736 25.12 11.26 14.80
N ARG A 737 24.23 10.30 14.60
CA ARG A 737 24.06 9.56 13.34
C ARG A 737 23.54 10.48 12.23
N THR A 738 24.26 10.60 11.11
CA THR A 738 23.92 11.51 10.00
C THR A 738 22.55 11.24 9.38
N VAL A 739 22.18 9.97 9.23
CA VAL A 739 20.88 9.53 8.70
C VAL A 739 19.71 9.98 9.60
N VAL A 740 19.82 9.75 10.91
CA VAL A 740 18.84 10.22 11.92
C VAL A 740 18.74 11.75 11.90
N ASN A 741 19.87 12.45 11.85
CA ASN A 741 19.86 13.91 11.81
C ASN A 741 19.19 14.45 10.51
N ALA A 742 19.35 13.78 9.37
CA ALA A 742 18.68 14.12 8.12
C ALA A 742 17.16 13.85 8.17
N LEU A 743 16.74 12.71 8.73
CA LEU A 743 15.34 12.37 8.99
C LEU A 743 14.68 13.41 9.89
N GLY A 744 15.34 13.81 10.98
CA GLY A 744 14.90 14.88 11.87
C GLY A 744 14.70 16.22 11.17
N VAL A 745 15.57 16.59 10.23
CA VAL A 745 15.37 17.77 9.35
C VAL A 745 14.14 17.58 8.47
N GLY A 746 13.93 16.41 7.87
CA GLY A 746 12.74 16.06 7.09
C GLY A 746 11.44 16.16 7.88
N ALA A 747 11.42 15.65 9.11
CA ALA A 747 10.29 15.72 10.02
C ALA A 747 9.91 17.17 10.35
N MET A 748 10.88 18.01 10.74
CA MET A 748 10.65 19.42 11.07
C MET A 748 10.19 20.24 9.85
N ARG A 749 10.77 20.02 8.66
CA ARG A 749 10.34 20.68 7.41
C ARG A 749 8.91 20.29 7.04
N SER A 750 8.54 19.02 7.20
CA SER A 750 7.20 18.51 6.93
C SER A 750 6.15 19.10 7.88
N VAL A 751 6.48 19.31 9.15
CA VAL A 751 5.63 20.05 10.11
C VAL A 751 5.47 21.52 9.69
N ALA A 752 6.53 22.17 9.22
CA ALA A 752 6.46 23.56 8.77
C ALA A 752 5.58 23.71 7.51
N GLU A 753 5.67 22.80 6.54
CA GLU A 753 4.83 22.79 5.34
C GLU A 753 3.35 22.48 5.66
N ALA A 754 3.10 21.51 6.55
CA ALA A 754 1.75 21.22 7.05
C ALA A 754 1.09 22.44 7.71
N ALA A 755 1.87 23.16 8.53
CA ALA A 755 1.43 24.38 9.19
C ALA A 755 1.13 25.51 8.19
N ASP A 756 1.97 25.72 7.19
CA ASP A 756 1.73 26.75 6.16
C ASP A 756 0.48 26.45 5.31
N ALA A 757 0.32 25.19 4.88
CA ALA A 757 -0.85 24.73 4.13
C ALA A 757 -2.17 24.90 4.91
N LEU A 758 -2.09 24.86 6.25
CA LEU A 758 -3.23 25.09 7.14
C LEU A 758 -3.42 26.57 7.53
N GLY A 759 -2.39 27.42 7.40
CA GLY A 759 -2.39 28.83 7.78
C GLY A 759 -1.82 29.13 9.18
N ASP A 760 -1.22 28.14 9.85
CA ASP A 760 -0.51 28.32 11.12
C ASP A 760 0.94 28.78 10.87
N HIS A 761 1.06 30.05 10.48
CA HIS A 761 2.36 30.66 10.19
C HIS A 761 3.32 30.67 11.41
N ALA A 762 2.80 30.60 12.64
CA ALA A 762 3.63 30.59 13.85
C ALA A 762 4.29 29.23 14.07
N THR A 763 3.54 28.12 13.93
CA THR A 763 4.13 26.77 13.88
C THR A 763 5.09 26.65 12.69
N ARG A 764 4.72 27.17 11.52
CA ARG A 764 5.56 27.19 10.30
C ARG A 764 6.93 27.83 10.56
N ASP A 765 6.96 29.03 11.12
CA ASP A 765 8.22 29.73 11.42
C ASP A 765 9.05 28.98 12.47
N ALA A 766 8.41 28.47 13.53
CA ALA A 766 9.09 27.78 14.62
C ALA A 766 9.79 26.49 14.17
N TYR A 767 9.14 25.64 13.36
CA TYR A 767 9.77 24.39 12.89
C TYR A 767 10.71 24.59 11.71
N ALA A 768 10.51 25.64 10.88
CA ALA A 768 11.49 26.03 9.86
C ALA A 768 12.82 26.50 10.48
N ASP A 769 12.76 27.33 11.54
CA ASP A 769 13.95 27.76 12.31
C ASP A 769 14.70 26.58 12.95
N ARG A 770 13.99 25.63 13.58
CA ARG A 770 14.61 24.40 14.10
C ARG A 770 15.27 23.57 13.00
N ALA A 771 14.56 23.34 11.89
CA ALA A 771 15.09 22.59 10.75
C ALA A 771 16.35 23.27 10.17
N GLN A 772 16.38 24.59 10.10
CA GLN A 772 17.54 25.36 9.64
C GLN A 772 18.73 25.23 10.61
N LYS A 773 18.48 25.28 11.92
CA LYS A 773 19.52 25.10 12.96
C LYS A 773 20.13 23.71 12.91
N LEU A 774 19.31 22.66 12.82
CA LEU A 774 19.79 21.29 12.69
C LEU A 774 20.55 21.10 11.36
N THR A 775 20.02 21.64 10.24
CA THR A 775 20.73 21.67 8.94
C THR A 775 22.11 22.31 9.08
N ALA A 776 22.23 23.45 9.76
CA ALA A 776 23.50 24.15 9.96
C ALA A 776 24.47 23.34 10.83
N ALA A 777 24.00 22.76 11.94
CA ALA A 777 24.83 21.93 12.82
C ALA A 777 25.34 20.68 12.09
N MET A 778 24.52 20.03 11.25
CA MET A 778 24.95 18.94 10.38
C MET A 778 26.06 19.39 9.41
N ARG A 779 25.86 20.50 8.70
CA ARG A 779 26.84 21.04 7.73
C ARG A 779 28.17 21.44 8.38
N GLU A 780 28.13 21.89 9.64
CA GLU A 780 29.32 22.27 10.42
C GLU A 780 30.08 21.05 10.99
N ARG A 781 29.38 19.97 11.38
CA ARG A 781 29.95 18.89 12.22
C ARG A 781 29.99 17.51 11.59
N LEU A 782 29.07 17.18 10.69
CA LEU A 782 28.94 15.84 10.09
C LEU A 782 29.54 15.75 8.68
N ARG A 783 29.83 16.89 8.07
CA ARG A 783 30.47 16.98 6.75
C ARG A 783 31.98 17.16 6.91
N ASP A 784 32.72 16.35 6.18
CA ASP A 784 34.17 16.37 6.14
C ASP A 784 34.68 17.58 5.33
N GLY A 785 35.56 18.39 5.93
CA GLY A 785 36.02 19.64 5.33
C GLY A 785 36.93 19.47 4.11
N ASP A 786 37.75 18.40 4.09
CA ASP A 786 38.79 18.20 3.08
C ASP A 786 38.26 17.41 1.86
N SER A 787 37.47 16.36 2.11
CA SER A 787 36.86 15.53 1.05
C SER A 787 35.50 16.05 0.57
N GLY A 788 34.81 16.84 1.41
CA GLY A 788 33.46 17.33 1.13
C GLY A 788 32.35 16.29 1.23
N LEU A 789 32.66 15.09 1.72
CA LEU A 789 31.72 13.98 1.91
C LEU A 789 31.14 13.98 3.33
N TRP A 790 30.01 13.30 3.52
CA TRP A 790 29.34 13.17 4.81
C TRP A 790 29.82 11.93 5.57
N SER A 791 30.12 12.09 6.85
CA SER A 791 30.41 10.97 7.76
C SER A 791 29.14 10.22 8.16
N ASP A 792 29.27 8.98 8.61
CA ASP A 792 28.20 8.24 9.29
C ASP A 792 27.76 8.92 10.61
N GLY A 793 28.61 9.76 11.21
CA GLY A 793 28.26 10.54 12.40
C GLY A 793 29.46 11.00 13.23
N LEU A 794 29.20 11.32 14.51
CA LEU A 794 30.23 11.62 15.52
C LEU A 794 30.37 10.48 16.52
N SER A 795 31.60 10.21 16.95
CA SER A 795 31.86 9.46 18.20
C SER A 795 31.51 10.29 19.43
N SER A 796 31.39 9.65 20.60
CA SER A 796 30.97 10.29 21.85
C SER A 796 31.87 11.43 22.34
N ASP A 797 33.13 11.49 21.91
CA ASP A 797 34.08 12.58 22.14
C ASP A 797 33.94 13.75 21.13
N GLY A 798 33.06 13.62 20.13
CA GLY A 798 32.79 14.63 19.11
C GLY A 798 33.69 14.54 17.87
N ALA A 799 34.52 13.50 17.72
CA ALA A 799 35.29 13.31 16.49
C ALA A 799 34.43 12.75 15.35
N LEU A 800 34.75 13.15 14.11
CA LEU A 800 34.15 12.56 12.90
C LEU A 800 34.49 11.07 12.82
N ILE A 801 33.47 10.22 12.67
CA ILE A 801 33.67 8.82 12.29
C ILE A 801 34.36 8.78 10.92
N ALA A 802 35.29 7.85 10.71
CA ALA A 802 36.11 7.79 9.49
C ALA A 802 35.35 7.23 8.26
N HIS A 803 34.28 6.45 8.48
CA HIS A 803 33.49 5.84 7.41
C HIS A 803 32.59 6.88 6.69
N ARG A 804 32.29 6.61 5.41
CA ARG A 804 31.55 7.48 4.49
C ARG A 804 30.54 6.61 3.72
N SER A 805 29.55 6.06 4.42
CA SER A 805 28.52 5.19 3.83
C SER A 805 27.72 5.86 2.70
N GLU A 806 27.01 5.05 1.91
CA GLU A 806 26.07 5.56 0.90
C GLU A 806 24.88 6.27 1.56
N HIS A 807 24.35 5.70 2.64
CA HIS A 807 23.30 6.31 3.48
C HIS A 807 23.70 7.70 3.97
N ALA A 808 24.95 7.89 4.39
CA ALA A 808 25.45 9.19 4.80
C ALA A 808 25.50 10.21 3.65
N GLN A 809 25.62 9.81 2.38
CA GLN A 809 25.57 10.74 1.24
C GLN A 809 24.13 10.96 0.74
N SER A 810 23.31 9.90 0.69
CA SER A 810 21.98 9.93 0.09
C SER A 810 20.95 10.66 0.96
N PHE A 811 20.97 10.45 2.28
CA PHE A 811 20.01 11.11 3.18
C PHE A 811 20.16 12.65 3.21
N PRO A 812 21.38 13.23 3.32
CA PRO A 812 21.57 14.69 3.19
C PRO A 812 21.15 15.28 1.83
N LEU A 813 21.24 14.51 0.73
CA LEU A 813 20.69 14.92 -0.56
C LEU A 813 19.16 14.91 -0.54
N ALA A 814 18.54 13.76 -0.22
CA ALA A 814 17.11 13.56 -0.29
C ALA A 814 16.31 14.48 0.64
N TYR A 815 16.79 14.72 1.87
CA TYR A 815 16.16 15.64 2.82
C TYR A 815 16.62 17.10 2.67
N GLY A 816 17.47 17.42 1.69
CA GLY A 816 17.91 18.78 1.37
C GLY A 816 18.76 19.46 2.44
N VAL A 817 19.67 18.71 3.06
CA VAL A 817 20.73 19.19 3.96
C VAL A 817 22.00 19.54 3.17
N ALA A 818 22.21 18.87 2.04
CA ALA A 818 23.19 19.24 1.02
C ALA A 818 22.73 20.50 0.24
N GLU A 819 23.69 21.33 -0.16
CA GLU A 819 23.47 22.52 -1.00
C GLU A 819 23.60 22.17 -2.51
N PRO A 820 22.92 22.87 -3.43
CA PRO A 820 22.98 22.58 -4.87
C PRO A 820 24.38 22.56 -5.50
N SER A 821 25.34 23.28 -4.90
CA SER A 821 26.76 23.25 -5.27
C SER A 821 27.46 21.91 -5.00
N GLU A 822 26.89 21.06 -4.16
CA GLU A 822 27.46 19.77 -3.72
C GLU A 822 26.87 18.59 -4.51
N TYR A 823 25.71 18.78 -5.14
CA TYR A 823 24.92 17.70 -5.78
C TYR A 823 25.72 16.92 -6.83
N ALA A 824 26.51 17.61 -7.66
CA ALA A 824 27.34 16.96 -8.68
C ALA A 824 28.47 16.09 -8.09
N ALA A 825 29.03 16.49 -6.94
CA ALA A 825 30.10 15.75 -6.28
C ALA A 825 29.56 14.56 -5.50
N LEU A 826 28.50 14.76 -4.70
CA LEU A 826 27.83 13.68 -3.96
C LEU A 826 27.19 12.66 -4.91
N GLY A 827 26.54 13.12 -5.99
CA GLY A 827 26.01 12.24 -7.03
C GLY A 827 27.09 11.46 -7.81
N ALA A 828 28.30 12.00 -7.94
CA ALA A 828 29.44 11.26 -8.50
C ALA A 828 29.94 10.17 -7.53
N GLU A 829 29.94 10.44 -6.22
CA GLU A 829 30.29 9.46 -5.19
C GLU A 829 29.26 8.33 -5.10
N LEU A 830 27.95 8.62 -5.07
CA LEU A 830 26.88 7.59 -5.17
C LEU A 830 27.10 6.67 -6.39
N SER A 831 27.36 7.26 -7.57
CA SER A 831 27.69 6.47 -8.77
C SER A 831 28.90 5.55 -8.62
N ARG A 832 29.92 5.98 -7.86
CA ARG A 832 31.14 5.23 -7.58
C ARG A 832 30.91 4.13 -6.53
N GLN A 833 29.94 4.31 -5.64
CA GLN A 833 29.61 3.38 -4.56
C GLN A 833 28.78 2.18 -5.05
N GLY A 834 27.80 2.41 -5.93
CA GLY A 834 27.05 1.36 -6.64
C GLY A 834 25.61 1.24 -6.14
N MET A 835 25.20 0.02 -5.77
CA MET A 835 24.13 -0.17 -4.77
C MET A 835 24.82 -0.58 -3.47
N ARG A 836 24.65 0.21 -2.42
CA ARG A 836 25.10 -0.03 -1.04
C ARG A 836 24.03 0.44 -0.05
N GLN A 837 22.76 0.22 -0.42
CA GLN A 837 21.58 0.50 0.38
C GLN A 837 20.59 -0.68 0.27
N GLY A 838 19.90 -1.00 1.36
CA GLY A 838 18.94 -2.09 1.42
C GLY A 838 17.64 -1.79 0.68
N PRO A 839 16.76 -2.81 0.51
CA PRO A 839 15.44 -2.58 -0.05
C PRO A 839 14.60 -1.60 0.78
N MET A 840 14.86 -1.48 2.09
CA MET A 840 14.23 -0.52 2.99
C MET A 840 14.58 0.94 2.63
N THR A 841 15.85 1.24 2.33
CA THR A 841 16.31 2.62 2.07
C THR A 841 16.41 2.99 0.58
N LEU A 842 16.07 2.05 -0.33
CA LEU A 842 16.09 2.23 -1.78
C LEU A 842 15.38 3.51 -2.25
N ARG A 843 14.23 3.87 -1.66
CA ARG A 843 13.51 5.12 -1.98
C ARG A 843 14.41 6.34 -1.85
N THR A 844 15.15 6.43 -0.75
CA THR A 844 16.03 7.55 -0.41
C THR A 844 17.23 7.62 -1.35
N LEU A 845 17.79 6.47 -1.76
CA LEU A 845 18.87 6.43 -2.76
C LEU A 845 18.42 6.96 -4.13
N LEU A 846 17.27 6.49 -4.62
CA LEU A 846 16.75 6.92 -5.92
C LEU A 846 16.33 8.40 -5.90
N GLU A 847 15.80 8.91 -4.79
CA GLU A 847 15.52 10.34 -4.60
C GLU A 847 16.81 11.17 -4.56
N ALA A 848 17.85 10.73 -3.85
CA ALA A 848 19.16 11.40 -3.84
C ALA A 848 19.79 11.46 -5.24
N LEU A 849 19.71 10.38 -6.01
CA LEU A 849 20.14 10.33 -7.41
C LEU A 849 19.29 11.23 -8.33
N ARG A 850 17.99 11.38 -8.06
CA ARG A 850 17.09 12.29 -8.77
C ARG A 850 17.43 13.76 -8.46
N VAL A 851 17.70 14.09 -7.19
CA VAL A 851 18.15 15.43 -6.76
C VAL A 851 19.50 15.80 -7.37
N ALA A 852 20.39 14.82 -7.54
CA ALA A 852 21.70 14.99 -8.18
C ALA A 852 21.68 14.93 -9.73
N ASP A 853 20.51 14.80 -10.37
CA ASP A 853 20.30 14.60 -11.81
C ASP A 853 21.17 13.47 -12.42
N ARG A 854 21.16 12.29 -11.78
CA ARG A 854 21.92 11.08 -12.18
C ARG A 854 21.04 9.90 -12.64
N PRO A 855 20.14 10.07 -13.63
CA PRO A 855 19.30 8.97 -14.11
C PRO A 855 20.09 7.85 -14.79
N ASP A 856 21.33 8.08 -15.24
CA ASP A 856 22.25 7.03 -15.69
C ASP A 856 22.53 5.99 -14.59
N THR A 857 22.72 6.45 -13.36
CA THR A 857 23.07 5.61 -12.23
C THR A 857 21.80 5.04 -11.61
N LEU A 858 20.73 5.83 -11.52
CA LEU A 858 19.39 5.36 -11.11
C LEU A 858 18.95 4.14 -11.94
N VAL A 859 19.06 4.21 -13.27
CA VAL A 859 18.77 3.04 -14.14
C VAL A 859 19.74 1.90 -13.84
N ARG A 860 21.06 2.15 -13.88
CA ARG A 860 22.08 1.11 -13.71
C ARG A 860 21.92 0.30 -12.40
N ILE A 861 21.68 0.95 -11.27
CA ILE A 861 21.57 0.24 -9.97
C ILE A 861 20.25 -0.54 -9.85
N LEU A 862 19.24 -0.21 -10.66
CA LEU A 862 18.02 -0.99 -10.77
C LEU A 862 18.13 -2.15 -11.78
N THR A 863 19.03 -2.08 -12.78
CA THR A 863 19.10 -3.03 -13.90
C THR A 863 20.32 -3.96 -13.91
N ASP A 864 21.29 -3.80 -13.00
CA ASP A 864 22.46 -4.68 -12.90
C ASP A 864 22.10 -6.00 -12.16
N PRO A 865 22.14 -7.17 -12.82
CA PRO A 865 21.81 -8.45 -12.19
C PRO A 865 22.99 -9.08 -11.41
N ALA A 866 24.17 -8.45 -11.41
CA ALA A 866 25.38 -8.95 -10.76
C ALA A 866 25.78 -8.13 -9.52
N ALA A 867 24.95 -7.17 -9.12
CA ALA A 867 25.05 -6.40 -7.88
C ALA A 867 23.75 -6.53 -7.09
N ASP A 868 23.82 -6.30 -5.77
CA ASP A 868 22.65 -6.17 -4.91
C ASP A 868 21.58 -5.26 -5.54
N GLY A 869 20.34 -5.73 -5.66
CA GLY A 869 19.25 -4.89 -6.19
C GLY A 869 18.10 -5.66 -6.84
N PRO A 870 17.07 -4.95 -7.34
CA PRO A 870 15.87 -5.58 -7.91
C PRO A 870 16.13 -6.46 -9.15
N ALA A 871 17.17 -6.17 -9.95
CA ALA A 871 17.55 -6.99 -11.09
C ALA A 871 18.22 -8.31 -10.70
N GLN A 872 18.97 -8.36 -9.59
CA GLN A 872 19.43 -9.62 -9.00
C GLN A 872 18.23 -10.48 -8.59
N VAL A 873 17.26 -9.91 -7.87
CA VAL A 873 16.03 -10.62 -7.46
C VAL A 873 15.31 -11.24 -8.67
N LEU A 874 15.25 -10.56 -9.82
CA LEU A 874 14.71 -11.12 -11.07
C LEU A 874 15.61 -12.24 -11.65
N ALA A 875 16.93 -12.04 -11.69
CA ALA A 875 17.89 -13.01 -12.20
C ALA A 875 17.92 -14.32 -11.38
N GLU A 876 17.57 -14.25 -10.09
CA GLU A 876 17.39 -15.39 -9.20
C GLU A 876 15.98 -16.04 -9.27
N GLY A 877 15.14 -15.61 -10.22
CA GLY A 877 13.78 -16.12 -10.39
C GLY A 877 12.79 -15.63 -9.33
N GLY A 878 13.19 -14.65 -8.52
CA GLY A 878 12.34 -13.91 -7.59
C GLY A 878 11.24 -13.15 -8.33
N THR A 879 10.04 -13.16 -7.73
CA THR A 879 8.84 -12.55 -8.34
C THR A 879 8.12 -11.60 -7.39
N PHE A 880 8.68 -11.39 -6.22
CA PHE A 880 8.38 -10.40 -5.20
C PHE A 880 9.74 -9.88 -4.74
N LEU A 881 9.84 -8.63 -4.30
CA LEU A 881 10.99 -8.14 -3.54
C LEU A 881 11.16 -8.90 -2.23
N TRP A 882 12.38 -8.81 -1.69
CA TRP A 882 12.83 -9.55 -0.53
C TRP A 882 13.23 -8.57 0.60
N GLU A 883 13.37 -9.09 1.83
CA GLU A 883 13.70 -8.31 3.02
C GLU A 883 15.08 -7.66 2.91
N GLN A 884 16.08 -8.49 2.58
CA GLN A 884 17.38 -8.10 2.03
C GLN A 884 17.55 -8.64 0.61
N TRP A 885 18.54 -8.12 -0.11
CA TRP A 885 18.85 -8.55 -1.49
C TRP A 885 19.23 -10.03 -1.63
N THR A 886 19.83 -10.63 -0.60
CA THR A 886 20.14 -12.08 -0.57
C THR A 886 19.68 -12.74 0.74
N PRO A 887 18.40 -13.14 0.86
CA PRO A 887 17.86 -13.77 2.08
C PRO A 887 18.60 -15.05 2.47
N GLY A 888 18.95 -15.17 3.75
CA GLY A 888 19.80 -16.22 4.31
C GLY A 888 21.25 -15.80 4.56
N CYS A 889 21.67 -14.59 4.16
CA CYS A 889 23.04 -14.12 4.29
C CYS A 889 23.30 -13.27 5.54
N ALA A 890 24.45 -13.51 6.19
CA ALA A 890 24.89 -12.77 7.38
C ALA A 890 25.77 -11.54 7.06
N SER A 891 26.09 -11.29 5.79
CA SER A 891 26.84 -10.13 5.30
C SER A 891 26.48 -9.81 3.84
N SER A 892 26.78 -8.59 3.38
CA SER A 892 26.50 -8.12 2.01
C SER A 892 27.46 -8.67 0.94
N ASP A 893 28.44 -9.47 1.34
CA ASP A 893 29.47 -10.10 0.49
C ASP A 893 29.43 -11.65 0.57
N CYS A 894 28.30 -12.17 1.04
CA CYS A 894 27.99 -13.58 1.25
C CYS A 894 28.00 -14.41 -0.05
N ALA A 895 28.83 -15.46 -0.10
CA ALA A 895 28.89 -16.43 -1.19
C ALA A 895 27.75 -17.49 -1.10
N PRO A 896 27.41 -18.22 -2.19
CA PRO A 896 26.20 -19.07 -2.23
C PRO A 896 26.20 -20.18 -1.15
N GLY A 897 27.36 -20.76 -0.87
CA GLY A 897 27.54 -21.78 0.17
C GLY A 897 27.41 -21.25 1.61
N GLN A 898 27.19 -19.95 1.79
CA GLN A 898 26.97 -19.29 3.09
C GLN A 898 25.49 -18.94 3.32
N VAL A 899 24.61 -19.10 2.30
CA VAL A 899 23.17 -18.81 2.41
C VAL A 899 22.51 -19.83 3.35
N SER A 900 22.00 -19.36 4.49
CA SER A 900 21.37 -20.20 5.51
C SER A 900 19.99 -20.69 5.08
N GLN A 901 19.86 -22.00 4.82
CA GLN A 901 18.59 -22.64 4.51
C GLN A 901 17.64 -22.77 5.72
N SER A 902 18.09 -22.37 6.92
CA SER A 902 17.24 -22.23 8.11
C SER A 902 16.86 -20.77 8.42
N SER A 903 17.21 -19.79 7.56
CA SER A 903 16.74 -18.41 7.73
C SER A 903 15.20 -18.31 7.59
N SER A 904 14.61 -17.33 8.26
CA SER A 904 13.19 -16.98 8.13
C SER A 904 12.96 -15.70 7.32
N GLU A 905 14.02 -15.06 6.82
CA GLU A 905 13.97 -13.77 6.11
C GLU A 905 13.04 -13.80 4.88
N SER A 906 12.40 -12.66 4.60
CA SER A 906 11.25 -12.63 3.71
C SER A 906 11.65 -12.65 2.24
N MET A 907 11.05 -13.56 1.49
CA MET A 907 11.02 -13.55 0.02
C MET A 907 9.72 -12.91 -0.52
N SER A 908 9.05 -12.10 0.31
CA SER A 908 7.85 -11.32 -0.03
C SER A 908 7.75 -10.06 0.83
N HIS A 909 8.73 -9.15 0.72
CA HIS A 909 8.75 -7.93 1.55
C HIS A 909 8.25 -6.70 0.79
N GLY A 910 7.48 -5.85 1.46
CA GLY A 910 6.78 -4.73 0.83
C GLY A 910 7.63 -3.48 0.57
N TRP A 911 8.50 -3.10 1.51
CA TRP A 911 9.17 -1.77 1.55
C TRP A 911 9.83 -1.32 0.23
N GLY A 912 10.58 -2.21 -0.43
CA GLY A 912 11.33 -1.84 -1.63
C GLY A 912 10.44 -1.51 -2.84
N GLY A 913 9.13 -1.78 -2.72
CA GLY A 913 8.13 -1.34 -3.68
C GLY A 913 8.15 0.18 -3.89
N ALA A 914 8.60 0.97 -2.91
CA ALA A 914 8.74 2.42 -3.01
C ALA A 914 9.66 2.87 -4.15
N GLY A 915 10.55 2.01 -4.65
CA GLY A 915 11.39 2.30 -5.81
C GLY A 915 10.64 2.65 -7.10
N VAL A 916 9.34 2.31 -7.21
CA VAL A 916 8.48 2.81 -8.31
C VAL A 916 8.44 4.34 -8.39
N VAL A 917 8.55 5.04 -7.25
CA VAL A 917 8.57 6.51 -7.21
C VAL A 917 9.83 7.03 -7.90
N GLY A 918 10.99 6.41 -7.65
CA GLY A 918 12.24 6.76 -8.33
C GLY A 918 12.19 6.55 -9.85
N VAL A 919 11.49 5.51 -10.32
CA VAL A 919 11.31 5.26 -11.76
C VAL A 919 10.32 6.26 -12.39
N LEU A 920 9.20 6.57 -11.73
CA LEU A 920 8.22 7.54 -12.23
C LEU A 920 8.76 8.97 -12.22
N GLU A 921 9.36 9.42 -11.12
CA GLU A 921 9.85 10.80 -10.97
C GLU A 921 11.23 11.03 -11.60
N GLY A 922 12.09 10.00 -11.62
CA GLY A 922 13.48 10.10 -12.09
C GLY A 922 13.76 9.56 -13.50
N VAL A 923 12.95 8.63 -14.03
CA VAL A 923 13.11 8.10 -15.40
C VAL A 923 11.99 8.56 -16.32
N LEU A 924 10.72 8.28 -15.99
CA LEU A 924 9.59 8.82 -16.76
C LEU A 924 9.55 10.36 -16.65
N GLY A 925 9.95 10.91 -15.49
CA GLY A 925 10.13 12.33 -15.24
C GLY A 925 8.91 13.04 -14.67
N LEU A 926 7.91 12.30 -14.19
CA LEU A 926 6.57 12.77 -13.80
C LEU A 926 6.49 12.94 -12.28
N THR A 927 6.45 14.17 -11.78
CA THR A 927 6.30 14.49 -10.35
C THR A 927 5.00 15.26 -10.09
N VAL A 928 4.25 14.91 -9.05
CA VAL A 928 3.12 15.72 -8.55
C VAL A 928 3.65 16.86 -7.68
N THR A 929 3.27 18.10 -7.99
CA THR A 929 3.90 19.32 -7.42
C THR A 929 2.98 20.19 -6.57
N SER A 930 1.72 19.80 -6.38
CA SER A 930 0.73 20.55 -5.58
C SER A 930 -0.34 19.63 -5.00
N PRO A 931 -0.96 19.97 -3.85
CA PRO A 931 -2.09 19.24 -3.28
C PRO A 931 -3.18 18.86 -4.28
N GLY A 932 -3.63 17.60 -4.22
CA GLY A 932 -4.67 17.08 -5.08
C GLY A 932 -4.36 17.20 -6.58
N GLY A 933 -3.09 17.04 -6.98
CA GLY A 933 -2.67 16.94 -8.38
C GLY A 933 -2.90 18.15 -9.27
N ALA A 934 -3.18 19.35 -8.73
CA ALA A 934 -3.51 20.53 -9.54
C ALA A 934 -2.39 20.98 -10.51
N SER A 935 -1.13 20.74 -10.16
CA SER A 935 0.02 20.84 -11.06
C SER A 935 0.98 19.66 -10.97
N VAL A 936 1.60 19.35 -12.10
CA VAL A 936 2.66 18.35 -12.24
C VAL A 936 3.89 18.95 -12.91
N ARG A 937 5.07 18.36 -12.66
CA ARG A 937 6.30 18.61 -13.42
C ARG A 937 6.61 17.39 -14.28
N ILE A 938 7.03 17.64 -15.52
CA ILE A 938 7.40 16.60 -16.48
C ILE A 938 8.80 16.93 -17.01
N ALA A 939 9.81 16.15 -16.63
CA ALA A 939 11.20 16.35 -16.98
C ALA A 939 11.87 15.02 -17.37
N PRO A 940 11.86 14.65 -18.67
CA PRO A 940 12.50 13.44 -19.16
C PRO A 940 13.95 13.25 -18.69
N ALA A 941 14.35 11.99 -18.48
CA ALA A 941 15.73 11.64 -18.18
C ALA A 941 16.65 11.90 -19.38
N GLU A 942 17.80 12.55 -19.14
CA GLU A 942 18.76 12.90 -20.19
C GLU A 942 19.75 11.77 -20.51
N SER A 943 19.86 10.78 -19.61
CA SER A 943 20.76 9.62 -19.66
C SER A 943 20.02 8.34 -19.19
N GLY A 944 20.73 7.23 -19.01
CA GLY A 944 20.10 5.92 -18.80
C GLY A 944 19.41 5.41 -20.08
N VAL A 945 18.08 5.39 -20.12
CA VAL A 945 17.30 4.82 -21.23
C VAL A 945 17.12 5.78 -22.42
N SER A 946 16.95 5.25 -23.64
CA SER A 946 16.84 6.07 -24.88
C SER A 946 15.42 6.59 -25.16
N HIS A 947 14.41 5.93 -24.58
CA HIS A 947 13.02 6.38 -24.53
C HIS A 947 12.35 5.83 -23.26
N ALA A 948 11.30 6.51 -22.79
CA ALA A 948 10.36 5.97 -21.83
C ALA A 948 8.95 6.46 -22.11
N SER A 949 7.95 5.63 -21.81
CA SER A 949 6.53 5.96 -21.93
C SER A 949 5.76 5.36 -20.77
N GLY A 950 4.80 6.09 -20.23
CA GLY A 950 4.12 5.69 -19.01
C GLY A 950 3.02 6.66 -18.58
N SER A 951 2.40 6.36 -17.45
CA SER A 951 1.29 7.15 -16.92
C SER A 951 1.11 6.93 -15.42
N GLN A 952 0.61 7.95 -14.72
CA GLN A 952 0.32 7.91 -13.28
C GLN A 952 -1.07 8.52 -13.00
N TRP A 953 -1.79 7.94 -12.05
CA TRP A 953 -3.07 8.45 -11.57
C TRP A 953 -2.89 9.57 -10.54
N THR A 954 -3.44 10.75 -10.84
CA THR A 954 -3.58 11.87 -9.89
C THR A 954 -5.03 11.96 -9.40
N GLU A 955 -5.28 12.75 -8.35
CA GLU A 955 -6.63 13.10 -7.90
C GLU A 955 -7.52 13.71 -9.02
N ARG A 956 -6.89 14.20 -10.09
CA ARG A 956 -7.54 14.84 -11.24
C ARG A 956 -7.52 13.98 -12.50
N GLY A 957 -7.18 12.70 -12.37
CA GLY A 957 -7.11 11.72 -13.46
C GLY A 957 -5.68 11.38 -13.87
N THR A 958 -5.56 10.55 -14.90
CA THR A 958 -4.28 10.04 -15.42
C THR A 958 -3.48 11.12 -16.15
N VAL A 959 -2.23 11.35 -15.73
CA VAL A 959 -1.23 12.09 -16.53
C VAL A 959 -0.40 11.07 -17.32
N GLY A 960 -0.30 11.27 -18.64
CA GLY A 960 0.47 10.44 -19.56
C GLY A 960 1.73 11.14 -20.08
N VAL A 961 2.82 10.39 -20.24
CA VAL A 961 4.11 10.87 -20.75
C VAL A 961 4.70 9.83 -21.71
N ASP A 962 5.18 10.27 -22.88
CA ASP A 962 5.96 9.46 -23.83
C ASP A 962 7.11 10.34 -24.35
N TRP A 963 8.37 9.92 -24.17
CA TRP A 963 9.53 10.66 -24.64
C TRP A 963 10.58 9.77 -25.31
N ARG A 964 11.30 10.36 -26.27
CA ARG A 964 12.39 9.71 -27.00
C ARG A 964 13.56 10.67 -27.22
N ARG A 965 14.76 10.29 -26.77
CA ARG A 965 16.00 11.02 -27.05
C ARG A 965 16.37 10.87 -28.53
N ASN A 966 16.75 11.97 -29.16
CA ASN A 966 17.20 12.03 -30.55
C ASN A 966 18.50 12.87 -30.65
N ARG A 967 19.09 12.97 -31.84
CA ARG A 967 20.36 13.68 -32.10
C ARG A 967 20.33 15.23 -31.93
N HIS A 968 19.20 15.80 -31.53
CA HIS A 968 18.96 17.24 -31.38
C HIS A 968 18.38 17.59 -29.99
N GLY A 969 17.82 16.64 -29.27
CA GLY A 969 17.12 16.85 -27.99
C GLY A 969 16.21 15.67 -27.68
N VAL A 970 15.09 15.95 -27.01
CA VAL A 970 14.11 14.93 -26.58
C VAL A 970 12.73 15.27 -27.11
N ASP A 971 12.21 14.47 -28.04
CA ASP A 971 10.82 14.60 -28.47
C ASP A 971 9.93 14.05 -27.35
N THR A 972 8.82 14.74 -27.03
CA THR A 972 8.02 14.44 -25.83
C THR A 972 6.54 14.70 -26.08
N THR A 973 5.70 13.69 -25.90
CA THR A 973 4.25 13.84 -25.77
C THR A 973 3.88 13.87 -24.29
N VAL A 974 3.02 14.80 -23.91
CA VAL A 974 2.35 14.84 -22.60
C VAL A 974 0.84 14.85 -22.80
N GLU A 975 0.12 14.11 -21.96
CA GLU A 975 -1.34 14.09 -21.91
C GLU A 975 -1.78 14.46 -20.48
N VAL A 976 -2.49 15.59 -20.37
CA VAL A 976 -2.75 16.29 -19.10
C VAL A 976 -4.28 16.39 -18.90
N PRO A 977 -4.85 15.96 -17.77
CA PRO A 977 -6.29 16.07 -17.53
C PRO A 977 -6.81 17.52 -17.53
N VAL A 978 -8.12 17.68 -17.76
CA VAL A 978 -8.81 18.97 -17.62
C VAL A 978 -8.59 19.52 -16.21
N ASN A 979 -8.33 20.83 -16.09
CA ASN A 979 -8.13 21.51 -14.81
C ASN A 979 -6.88 21.03 -14.02
N VAL A 980 -5.83 20.60 -14.75
CA VAL A 980 -4.45 20.34 -14.32
C VAL A 980 -3.50 21.23 -15.14
N THR A 981 -2.40 21.70 -14.55
CA THR A 981 -1.31 22.40 -15.27
C THR A 981 0.00 21.61 -15.22
N ALA A 982 0.64 21.38 -16.37
CA ALA A 982 1.96 20.76 -16.44
C ALA A 982 3.07 21.81 -16.63
N THR A 983 4.19 21.63 -15.90
CA THR A 983 5.46 22.33 -16.16
C THR A 983 6.43 21.35 -16.79
N VAL A 984 6.67 21.50 -18.09
CA VAL A 984 7.50 20.59 -18.90
C VAL A 984 8.91 21.17 -19.04
N ALA A 985 9.93 20.47 -18.56
CA ALA A 985 11.33 20.92 -18.53
C ALA A 985 12.21 20.02 -19.39
N LEU A 986 12.48 20.45 -20.62
CA LEU A 986 13.18 19.67 -21.65
C LEU A 986 14.64 20.11 -21.82
N PRO A 987 15.57 19.23 -22.26
CA PRO A 987 16.97 19.61 -22.45
C PRO A 987 17.15 20.69 -23.54
N VAL A 988 18.10 21.61 -23.38
CA VAL A 988 18.28 22.71 -24.35
C VAL A 988 18.80 22.20 -25.70
N VAL A 989 18.03 22.45 -26.76
CA VAL A 989 18.36 22.11 -28.15
C VAL A 989 19.47 23.02 -28.68
N GLU A 990 20.69 22.48 -28.81
CA GLU A 990 21.85 23.22 -29.33
C GLU A 990 21.60 23.77 -30.74
N GLY A 991 21.73 25.09 -30.91
CA GLY A 991 21.47 25.78 -32.18
C GLY A 991 20.01 25.72 -32.63
N GLY A 992 19.06 25.42 -31.75
CA GLY A 992 17.67 25.15 -32.11
C GLY A 992 16.63 25.71 -31.15
N ARG A 993 15.50 25.00 -31.05
CA ARG A 993 14.40 25.16 -30.08
C ARG A 993 13.51 23.91 -30.12
N TYR A 994 12.52 23.88 -29.22
CA TYR A 994 11.34 23.03 -29.45
C TYR A 994 10.28 23.75 -30.27
N THR A 995 9.53 22.98 -31.05
CA THR A 995 8.17 23.33 -31.50
C THR A 995 7.16 22.49 -30.74
N ALA A 996 6.08 23.10 -30.27
CA ALA A 996 4.96 22.42 -29.63
C ALA A 996 3.74 22.37 -30.58
N ALA A 997 2.98 21.28 -30.53
CA ALA A 997 1.72 21.10 -31.24
C ALA A 997 0.68 20.43 -30.33
N GLY A 998 -0.61 20.73 -30.55
CA GLY A 998 -1.67 20.37 -29.61
C GLY A 998 -2.02 21.57 -28.72
N SER A 999 -1.91 21.41 -27.40
CA SER A 999 -2.24 22.44 -26.41
C SER A 999 -1.15 23.53 -26.32
N HIS A 1000 -1.48 24.68 -25.75
CA HIS A 1000 -0.64 25.89 -25.76
C HIS A 1000 0.51 25.81 -24.74
N ALA A 1001 1.69 25.45 -25.24
CA ALA A 1001 2.94 25.47 -24.47
C ALA A 1001 3.52 26.90 -24.35
N ALA A 1002 3.26 27.57 -23.23
CA ALA A 1002 3.85 28.87 -22.90
C ALA A 1002 5.31 28.70 -22.45
N TYR A 1003 6.28 29.12 -23.26
CA TYR A 1003 7.71 29.08 -22.92
C TYR A 1003 8.05 30.05 -21.78
N LEU A 1004 8.71 29.55 -20.72
CA LEU A 1004 9.08 30.29 -19.52
C LEU A 1004 10.56 30.70 -19.46
N GLY A 1005 11.37 30.28 -20.44
CA GLY A 1005 12.81 30.53 -20.49
C GLY A 1005 13.65 29.27 -20.28
N VAL A 1006 14.95 29.47 -20.02
CA VAL A 1006 15.85 28.40 -19.54
C VAL A 1006 15.96 28.52 -18.03
N GLN A 1007 15.77 27.40 -17.33
CA GLN A 1007 15.90 27.27 -15.88
C GLN A 1007 16.67 25.97 -15.63
N ASP A 1008 17.69 26.01 -14.77
CA ASP A 1008 18.50 24.84 -14.39
C ASP A 1008 19.00 24.02 -15.58
N GLY A 1009 19.48 24.71 -16.63
CA GLY A 1009 19.98 24.11 -17.87
C GLY A 1009 18.90 23.62 -18.86
N ARG A 1010 17.62 23.58 -18.45
CA ARG A 1010 16.50 23.04 -19.25
C ARG A 1010 15.58 24.15 -19.80
N ALA A 1011 15.04 23.93 -20.98
CA ALA A 1011 14.02 24.77 -21.60
C ALA A 1011 12.64 24.45 -20.99
N VAL A 1012 12.04 25.40 -20.29
CA VAL A 1012 10.81 25.18 -19.50
C VAL A 1012 9.57 25.75 -20.19
N TYR A 1013 8.48 24.98 -20.18
CA TYR A 1013 7.18 25.33 -20.75
C TYR A 1013 6.06 25.08 -19.73
N ARG A 1014 5.05 25.96 -19.69
CA ARG A 1014 3.77 25.69 -19.03
C ARG A 1014 2.73 25.23 -20.06
N VAL A 1015 2.01 24.17 -19.75
CA VAL A 1015 0.97 23.57 -20.60
C VAL A 1015 -0.29 23.38 -19.76
N GLY A 1016 -1.47 23.65 -20.32
CA GLY A 1016 -2.75 23.32 -19.69
C GLY A 1016 -3.16 21.86 -19.94
N SER A 1017 -4.46 21.59 -19.93
CA SER A 1017 -5.02 20.28 -20.24
C SER A 1017 -4.95 19.92 -21.72
N GLY A 1018 -5.14 18.64 -22.01
CA GLY A 1018 -5.13 18.07 -23.35
C GLY A 1018 -3.81 17.40 -23.68
N ARG A 1019 -3.60 17.11 -24.96
CA ARG A 1019 -2.36 16.53 -25.48
C ARG A 1019 -1.45 17.63 -26.00
N THR A 1020 -0.16 17.52 -25.72
CA THR A 1020 0.88 18.40 -26.29
C THR A 1020 2.08 17.59 -26.72
N VAL A 1021 2.57 17.82 -27.93
CA VAL A 1021 3.71 17.16 -28.54
C VAL A 1021 4.82 18.19 -28.78
N PHE A 1022 5.96 17.99 -28.12
CA PHE A 1022 7.19 18.75 -28.30
C PHE A 1022 8.12 18.00 -29.26
N THR A 1023 8.71 18.73 -30.21
CA THR A 1023 9.68 18.19 -31.18
C THR A 1023 10.93 19.06 -31.24
N ALA A 1024 12.12 18.45 -31.16
CA ALA A 1024 13.40 19.16 -31.18
C ALA A 1024 13.79 19.55 -32.62
N VAL A 1025 13.93 20.86 -32.89
CA VAL A 1025 14.28 21.38 -34.22
C VAL A 1025 15.48 22.34 -34.17
N ARG A 1026 16.46 22.16 -35.07
CA ARG A 1026 17.50 23.16 -35.29
C ARG A 1026 16.94 24.41 -35.95
N ARG A 1027 17.61 25.56 -35.76
CA ARG A 1027 17.46 26.71 -36.66
C ARG A 1027 18.09 26.32 -38.01
N GLY A 1028 17.37 26.61 -39.09
CA GLY A 1028 17.88 26.51 -40.46
C GLY A 1028 18.71 27.73 -40.87
#